data_AF-A0A957QXI1-F1
#
_entry.id   AF-A0A957QXI1-F1
#
_cell.length_a   1.000
_cell.length_b   1.000
_cell.length_c   1.000
_cell.angle_alpha   90.00
_cell.angle_beta   90.00
_cell.angle_gamma   90.00
#
_symmetry.space_group_name_H-M   'P 1'
#
loop_
_entity.id
_entity.type
_entity.pdbx_description
1 polymer ?
#
loop_
_entity_poly.entity_id
_entity_poly.type
_entity_poly.pdbx_seq_one_letter_code
_entity_poly.pdbx_strand_id
1 'polypeptide(L)'
;MLVKAADAELAPAGQAASTRLAGRSRPTSFPWRLLALIMIIGAVFRFMALGEVRHGFDEGYPAYDALRILEGHELLLSGQPSSVFLDNPPLMAYLQLIPLLLWRSIWSVYLFVTALNTLAIGVVFLTTRRLLGETAAFVAAFLFAISPWVVHFSRMPWVQGLLPLLLALLAWGLWPALVTKQRAERPLFVAMLALTVLVLSYILGIAIVGPVAALIALYWRHLPKRPILAGALLLGAGLLIFGAGLIQKGNRNSERLESFVSNNEFSINTIAVDHALRLVTGLDYESQAGLEERSPRPALSRVASGLLLVLVLAGMGRALLALRENDEKRRLAIVLLTWFWAPVVGFLFLPYLVHPHYLLLTLPAGHLLAAWGIAPLFDRPRWRPALSGALLVVVGLFGLNIYAAGQAVAANPSAPDFNGWALADAARIGSAIRELTAGEGPPRRIVAEDNAAMLSSLSATYVDTMPELQYPRFLLLPGQEPLLYLLRNIEPGPLGLGAHEEWFPDQSIRASDGDTVSFLRIQPFDRQEALNLPQTVIDWTSDAGLTLLGYTILTPPPYEAEGSIMVKTYWRVEDLHPDRGEWFVTPFIQIADADWQLLSNVAAEGQWGYRWQIGDLYVQQQTITLPDYVQPGEHRFLIGLSNAIDGQNFSLNAPTGPEPFWQISITVAE
;
A
#
# COMPACT_ATOMS: atom_id res chain seq x y z
N MET A 1 100.08 -19.93 18.77
CA MET A 1 98.70 -20.04 18.26
C MET A 1 97.91 -18.83 18.76
N LEU A 2 97.71 -17.86 17.86
CA LEU A 2 96.69 -16.78 17.79
C LEU A 2 96.28 -16.08 19.11
N VAL A 3 96.94 -14.99 19.55
CA VAL A 3 96.68 -13.54 19.24
C VAL A 3 95.34 -13.05 19.87
N LYS A 4 95.28 -12.29 20.99
CA LYS A 4 95.69 -10.91 21.37
C LYS A 4 94.52 -9.87 21.33
N ALA A 5 94.19 -9.33 22.51
CA ALA A 5 94.08 -7.90 22.88
C ALA A 5 92.95 -6.97 22.39
N ALA A 6 92.44 -6.21 23.39
CA ALA A 6 92.30 -4.76 23.47
C ALA A 6 91.05 -4.02 22.93
N ASP A 7 90.66 -3.04 23.75
CA ASP A 7 89.75 -1.91 23.55
C ASP A 7 89.97 -1.14 22.23
N ALA A 8 88.91 -0.50 21.73
CA ALA A 8 88.93 0.92 21.32
C ALA A 8 87.57 1.37 20.76
N GLU A 9 87.12 2.53 21.23
CA GLU A 9 86.12 3.40 20.61
C GLU A 9 86.47 3.75 19.16
N LEU A 10 85.45 4.00 18.33
CA LEU A 10 85.50 4.95 17.21
C LEU A 10 84.06 5.27 16.75
N ALA A 11 83.58 6.47 17.06
CA ALA A 11 82.62 7.18 16.20
C ALA A 11 83.40 7.81 15.02
N PRO A 12 82.80 7.99 13.83
CA PRO A 12 82.24 9.32 13.56
C PRO A 12 80.99 9.38 12.64
N ALA A 13 80.25 10.46 12.88
CA ALA A 13 79.37 11.30 12.05
C ALA A 13 78.97 10.88 10.61
N GLY A 14 77.66 10.94 10.34
CA GLY A 14 77.07 11.07 9.00
C GLY A 14 75.55 11.30 9.04
N GLN A 15 75.12 12.52 8.73
CA GLN A 15 73.76 13.06 8.75
C GLN A 15 72.74 12.30 7.87
N ALA A 16 71.48 12.22 8.31
CA ALA A 16 70.32 12.74 7.55
C ALA A 16 68.97 12.58 8.29
N ALA A 17 68.29 13.72 8.45
CA ALA A 17 66.85 13.93 8.41
C ALA A 17 65.92 13.25 9.43
N SER A 18 65.55 14.08 10.41
CA SER A 18 64.29 14.08 11.16
C SER A 18 63.06 13.52 10.43
N THR A 19 62.32 12.65 11.11
CA THR A 19 60.85 12.68 11.11
C THR A 19 60.34 12.33 12.51
N ARG A 20 60.30 13.35 13.38
CA ARG A 20 59.28 13.41 14.43
C ARG A 20 57.93 13.50 13.74
N LEU A 21 57.03 12.58 14.03
CA LEU A 21 55.58 12.82 14.21
C LEU A 21 54.92 11.51 14.70
N ALA A 22 55.41 10.96 15.81
CA ALA A 22 54.60 10.09 16.66
C ALA A 22 53.76 10.98 17.61
N GLY A 23 52.96 11.86 17.02
CA GLY A 23 51.85 12.48 17.73
C GLY A 23 50.74 11.44 17.82
N ARG A 24 50.64 10.76 18.96
CA ARG A 24 49.38 10.14 19.37
C ARG A 24 48.34 11.26 19.44
N SER A 25 47.63 11.50 18.33
CA SER A 25 46.44 12.31 18.33
C SER A 25 45.49 11.72 19.36
N ARG A 26 45.05 12.55 20.31
CA ARG A 26 43.91 12.24 21.18
C ARG A 26 42.80 11.69 20.28
N PRO A 27 42.06 10.64 20.69
CA PRO A 27 40.92 10.20 19.91
C PRO A 27 39.99 11.41 19.78
N THR A 28 39.90 11.98 18.58
CA THR A 28 38.93 13.02 18.28
C THR A 28 37.60 12.38 18.61
N SER A 29 36.92 12.90 19.64
CA SER A 29 35.65 12.36 20.09
C SER A 29 34.75 12.26 18.89
N PHE A 30 34.23 11.06 18.63
CA PHE A 30 33.30 10.83 17.53
C PHE A 30 32.20 11.90 17.63
N PRO A 31 31.96 12.72 16.58
CA PRO A 31 31.00 13.82 16.61
C PRO A 31 29.55 13.31 16.56
N TRP A 32 29.19 12.46 17.52
CA TRP A 32 27.88 11.83 17.69
C TRP A 32 26.77 12.87 17.80
N ARG A 33 27.07 14.07 18.31
CA ARG A 33 26.11 15.18 18.41
C ARG A 33 25.61 15.63 17.05
N LEU A 34 26.50 15.73 16.06
CA LEU A 34 26.11 16.13 14.70
C LEU A 34 25.32 15.02 14.01
N LEU A 35 25.74 13.76 14.19
CA LEU A 35 24.98 12.62 13.66
C LEU A 35 23.59 12.55 14.29
N ALA A 36 23.50 12.71 15.61
CA ALA A 36 22.23 12.75 16.33
C ALA A 36 21.34 13.90 15.82
N LEU A 37 21.91 15.09 15.58
CA LEU A 37 21.17 16.20 14.98
C LEU A 37 20.64 15.86 13.58
N ILE A 38 21.44 15.23 12.71
CA ILE A 38 20.99 14.81 11.38
C ILE A 38 19.89 13.76 11.47
N MET A 39 20.01 12.79 12.39
CA MET A 39 18.98 11.79 12.62
C MET A 39 17.70 12.41 13.17
N ILE A 40 17.79 13.41 14.06
CA ILE A 40 16.64 14.17 14.56
C ILE A 40 15.97 14.93 13.40
N ILE A 41 16.73 15.63 12.55
CA ILE A 41 16.18 16.32 11.37
C ILE A 41 15.47 15.32 10.46
N GLY A 42 16.10 14.18 10.15
CA GLY A 42 15.50 13.17 9.30
C GLY A 42 14.28 12.48 9.93
N ALA A 43 14.24 12.35 11.25
CA ALA A 43 13.07 11.89 12.00
C ALA A 43 11.94 12.92 11.92
N VAL A 44 12.23 14.21 12.17
CA VAL A 44 11.24 15.29 12.02
C VAL A 44 10.63 15.25 10.62
N PHE A 45 11.43 15.15 9.56
CA PHE A 45 10.91 15.09 8.18
C PHE A 45 10.01 13.88 7.92
N ARG A 46 10.34 12.72 8.52
CA ARG A 46 9.60 11.48 8.33
C ARG A 46 8.32 11.40 9.16
N PHE A 47 8.32 11.95 10.37
CA PHE A 47 7.17 11.90 11.28
C PHE A 47 6.30 13.17 11.26
N MET A 48 6.78 14.29 10.69
CA MET A 48 5.97 15.50 10.57
C MET A 48 4.77 15.26 9.65
N ALA A 49 3.61 15.73 10.08
CA ALA A 49 2.36 15.59 9.34
C ALA A 49 2.13 14.14 8.87
N LEU A 50 2.39 13.15 9.73
CA LEU A 50 2.21 11.74 9.39
C LEU A 50 0.72 11.38 9.22
N GLY A 51 -0.18 12.08 9.92
CA GLY A 51 -1.63 11.92 9.76
C GLY A 51 -2.15 12.35 8.39
N GLU A 52 -1.35 13.11 7.66
CA GLU A 52 -1.62 13.68 6.35
C GLU A 52 -0.93 12.87 5.23
N VAL A 53 -0.49 11.63 5.51
CA VAL A 53 -0.16 10.66 4.44
C VAL A 53 -1.45 10.10 3.87
N ARG A 54 -1.50 9.88 2.55
CA ARG A 54 -2.57 9.11 1.90
C ARG A 54 -2.43 7.62 2.27
N HIS A 55 -3.48 7.03 2.79
CA HIS A 55 -3.62 5.59 2.93
C HIS A 55 -4.45 5.05 1.77
N GLY A 56 -3.79 4.47 0.77
CA GLY A 56 -4.43 3.89 -0.39
C GLY A 56 -4.17 2.39 -0.52
N PHE A 57 -4.59 1.86 -1.68
CA PHE A 57 -4.53 0.44 -2.00
C PHE A 57 -3.14 -0.14 -1.77
N ASP A 58 -2.11 0.54 -2.26
CA ASP A 58 -0.71 0.12 -2.16
C ASP A 58 -0.21 0.08 -0.70
N GLU A 59 -0.61 1.04 0.13
CA GLU A 59 -0.23 1.05 1.54
C GLU A 59 -1.04 0.08 2.40
N GLY A 60 -2.31 -0.14 2.07
CA GLY A 60 -3.22 -0.97 2.86
C GLY A 60 -3.11 -2.46 2.59
N TYR A 61 -2.80 -2.87 1.36
CA TYR A 61 -2.84 -4.29 1.00
C TYR A 61 -1.89 -5.17 1.83
N PRO A 62 -0.63 -4.79 2.10
CA PRO A 62 0.23 -5.63 2.95
C PRO A 62 -0.29 -5.78 4.38
N ALA A 63 -0.99 -4.77 4.91
CA ALA A 63 -1.64 -4.85 6.22
C ALA A 63 -2.89 -5.73 6.17
N TYR A 64 -3.68 -5.66 5.11
CA TYR A 64 -4.79 -6.57 4.85
C TYR A 64 -4.34 -8.03 4.80
N ASP A 65 -3.29 -8.33 4.03
CA ASP A 65 -2.70 -9.67 3.97
C ASP A 65 -2.17 -10.12 5.34
N ALA A 66 -1.59 -9.20 6.13
CA ALA A 66 -1.19 -9.51 7.50
C ALA A 66 -2.41 -9.90 8.38
N LEU A 67 -3.56 -9.24 8.22
CA LEU A 67 -4.78 -9.56 8.96
C LEU A 67 -5.41 -10.88 8.52
N ARG A 68 -5.32 -11.25 7.24
CA ARG A 68 -5.70 -12.59 6.75
C ARG A 68 -4.86 -13.70 7.38
N ILE A 69 -3.56 -13.45 7.57
CA ILE A 69 -2.70 -14.39 8.29
C ILE A 69 -3.08 -14.45 9.77
N LEU A 70 -3.27 -13.28 10.39
CA LEU A 70 -3.43 -13.14 11.84
C LEU A 70 -4.79 -13.61 12.36
N GLU A 71 -5.86 -13.29 11.63
CA GLU A 71 -7.26 -13.57 12.01
C GLU A 71 -7.91 -14.63 11.12
N GLY A 72 -7.62 -14.60 9.81
CA GLY A 72 -8.13 -15.60 8.85
C GLY A 72 -7.37 -16.93 8.88
N HIS A 73 -6.26 -17.00 9.61
CA HIS A 73 -5.38 -18.17 9.70
C HIS A 73 -4.85 -18.65 8.33
N GLU A 74 -4.71 -17.73 7.39
CA GLU A 74 -4.27 -18.03 6.03
C GLU A 74 -2.74 -18.08 5.91
N LEU A 75 -2.21 -19.13 5.29
CA LEU A 75 -0.79 -19.18 4.90
C LEU A 75 -0.60 -18.54 3.52
N LEU A 76 -0.16 -17.28 3.50
CA LEU A 76 0.06 -16.57 2.23
C LEU A 76 1.40 -16.95 1.59
N LEU A 77 1.32 -17.48 0.36
CA LEU A 77 2.47 -17.81 -0.49
C LEU A 77 2.76 -16.73 -1.55
N SER A 78 1.85 -15.79 -1.72
CA SER A 78 1.92 -14.63 -2.61
C SER A 78 1.22 -13.47 -1.93
N GLY A 79 1.75 -12.25 -2.05
CA GLY A 79 1.15 -11.05 -1.47
C GLY A 79 0.44 -10.19 -2.51
N GLN A 80 0.49 -8.88 -2.28
CA GLN A 80 -0.15 -7.84 -3.07
C GLN A 80 0.03 -8.00 -4.61
N PRO A 81 -1.05 -7.90 -5.40
CA PRO A 81 -0.96 -7.79 -6.86
C PRO A 81 -0.02 -6.65 -7.30
N SER A 82 0.78 -6.85 -8.34
CA SER A 82 1.67 -5.81 -8.86
C SER A 82 1.21 -5.32 -10.23
N SER A 83 1.73 -4.16 -10.66
CA SER A 83 1.54 -3.63 -12.02
C SER A 83 2.32 -4.42 -13.09
N VAL A 84 3.12 -5.39 -12.68
CA VAL A 84 3.76 -6.39 -13.54
C VAL A 84 2.92 -7.66 -13.47
N PHE A 85 3.02 -8.54 -14.47
CA PHE A 85 2.20 -9.76 -14.58
C PHE A 85 2.26 -10.73 -13.38
N LEU A 86 3.16 -10.54 -12.40
CA LEU A 86 3.27 -11.35 -11.19
C LEU A 86 2.80 -10.61 -9.93
N ASP A 87 2.16 -11.32 -9.01
CA ASP A 87 1.94 -10.84 -7.64
C ASP A 87 3.29 -10.64 -6.92
N ASN A 88 3.32 -9.76 -5.91
CA ASN A 88 4.52 -9.59 -5.08
C ASN A 88 4.76 -10.82 -4.18
N PRO A 89 6.02 -11.10 -3.82
CA PRO A 89 6.36 -12.00 -2.72
C PRO A 89 5.73 -11.55 -1.38
N PRO A 90 5.37 -12.49 -0.48
CA PRO A 90 4.48 -12.18 0.65
C PRO A 90 5.19 -11.60 1.90
N LEU A 91 6.52 -11.47 1.93
CA LEU A 91 7.25 -11.18 3.18
C LEU A 91 6.87 -9.83 3.79
N MET A 92 6.46 -8.84 3.00
CA MET A 92 6.02 -7.55 3.55
C MET A 92 4.83 -7.73 4.49
N ALA A 93 3.85 -8.57 4.15
CA ALA A 93 2.71 -8.85 5.02
C ALA A 93 3.16 -9.48 6.35
N TYR A 94 4.07 -10.46 6.29
CA TYR A 94 4.64 -11.08 7.50
C TYR A 94 5.44 -10.10 8.36
N LEU A 95 6.11 -9.11 7.78
CA LEU A 95 6.79 -8.05 8.54
C LEU A 95 5.79 -7.13 9.23
N GLN A 96 4.64 -6.85 8.62
CA GLN A 96 3.59 -6.01 9.19
C GLN A 96 2.76 -6.71 10.26
N LEU A 97 2.79 -8.05 10.35
CA LEU A 97 2.26 -8.78 11.50
C LEU A 97 2.88 -8.30 12.82
N ILE A 98 4.18 -7.98 12.82
CA ILE A 98 4.93 -7.62 14.03
C ILE A 98 4.30 -6.40 14.73
N PRO A 99 4.14 -5.23 14.07
CA PRO A 99 3.48 -4.09 14.72
C PRO A 99 2.00 -4.33 15.03
N LEU A 100 1.26 -5.05 14.17
CA LEU A 100 -0.17 -5.34 14.39
C LEU A 100 -0.42 -6.24 15.61
N LEU A 101 0.49 -7.18 15.90
CA LEU A 101 0.46 -8.01 17.11
C LEU A 101 0.67 -7.20 18.39
N LEU A 102 1.46 -6.11 18.32
CA LEU A 102 1.74 -5.25 19.47
C LEU A 102 0.65 -4.21 19.69
N TRP A 103 0.11 -3.66 18.60
CA TRP A 103 -0.92 -2.64 18.62
C TRP A 103 -1.84 -2.75 17.40
N ARG A 104 -3.10 -3.14 17.63
CA ARG A 104 -4.16 -3.24 16.62
C ARG A 104 -4.61 -1.86 16.14
N SER A 105 -3.81 -1.27 15.27
CA SER A 105 -4.04 0.04 14.68
C SER A 105 -3.20 0.21 13.42
N ILE A 106 -3.75 0.88 12.41
CA ILE A 106 -3.02 1.28 11.21
C ILE A 106 -1.76 2.13 11.54
N TRP A 107 -1.82 2.94 12.60
CA TRP A 107 -0.67 3.73 13.05
C TRP A 107 0.53 2.86 13.41
N SER A 108 0.32 1.65 13.95
CA SER A 108 1.41 0.75 14.32
C SER A 108 2.31 0.43 13.12
N VAL A 109 1.70 0.20 11.96
CA VAL A 109 2.38 -0.18 10.73
C VAL A 109 3.17 1.00 10.17
N TYR A 110 2.55 2.18 10.09
CA TYR A 110 3.20 3.41 9.63
C TYR A 110 4.37 3.81 10.54
N LEU A 111 4.18 3.82 11.86
CA LEU A 111 5.25 4.16 12.81
C LEU A 111 6.40 3.16 12.73
N PHE A 112 6.11 1.87 12.57
CA PHE A 112 7.12 0.81 12.44
C PHE A 112 8.00 1.03 11.20
N VAL A 113 7.39 1.18 10.02
CA VAL A 113 8.11 1.40 8.76
C VAL A 113 8.90 2.71 8.79
N THR A 114 8.27 3.78 9.28
CA THR A 114 8.89 5.11 9.39
C THR A 114 10.09 5.10 10.34
N ALA A 115 9.98 4.41 11.48
CA ALA A 115 11.06 4.27 12.44
C ALA A 115 12.24 3.48 11.84
N LEU A 116 11.97 2.35 11.20
CA LEU A 116 12.99 1.53 10.54
C LEU A 116 13.73 2.32 9.46
N ASN A 117 13.02 3.04 8.60
CA ASN A 117 13.64 3.87 7.57
C ASN A 117 14.39 5.09 8.12
N THR A 118 14.05 5.56 9.32
CA THR A 118 14.83 6.62 9.99
C THR A 118 16.21 6.10 10.41
N LEU A 119 16.33 4.82 10.79
CA LEU A 119 17.63 4.19 11.11
C LEU A 119 18.57 4.13 9.90
N ALA A 120 18.02 4.11 8.68
CA ALA A 120 18.78 4.09 7.44
C ALA A 120 19.78 5.26 7.35
N ILE A 121 19.43 6.44 7.89
CA ILE A 121 20.31 7.62 7.93
C ILE A 121 21.63 7.31 8.64
N GLY A 122 21.55 6.66 9.80
CA GLY A 122 22.72 6.24 10.56
C GLY A 122 23.54 5.18 9.81
N VAL A 123 22.87 4.24 9.13
CA VAL A 123 23.53 3.21 8.32
C VAL A 123 24.26 3.81 7.11
N VAL A 124 23.66 4.79 6.43
CA VAL A 124 24.29 5.56 5.34
C VAL A 124 25.53 6.30 5.85
N PHE A 125 25.43 6.95 7.02
CA PHE A 125 26.59 7.57 7.67
C PHE A 125 27.72 6.55 7.92
N LEU A 126 27.41 5.42 8.56
CA LEU A 126 28.40 4.41 8.91
C LEU A 126 29.09 3.82 7.66
N THR A 127 28.33 3.59 6.61
CA THR A 127 28.84 3.09 5.32
C THR A 127 29.77 4.11 4.69
N THR A 128 29.31 5.35 4.57
CA THR A 128 30.05 6.42 3.90
C THR A 128 31.31 6.77 4.67
N ARG A 129 31.27 6.77 6.01
CA ARG A 129 32.44 7.07 6.85
C ARG A 129 33.58 6.09 6.62
N ARG A 130 33.26 4.81 6.41
CA ARG A 130 34.25 3.76 6.11
C ARG A 130 34.86 3.89 4.71
N LEU A 131 34.13 4.47 3.76
CA LEU A 131 34.51 4.47 2.33
C LEU A 131 35.10 5.81 1.85
N LEU A 132 34.55 6.94 2.33
CA LEU A 132 34.87 8.29 1.87
C LEU A 132 35.32 9.23 3.01
N GLY A 133 35.35 8.75 4.25
CA GLY A 133 35.73 9.53 5.42
C GLY A 133 34.59 10.34 6.04
N GLU A 134 34.92 11.08 7.09
CA GLU A 134 33.95 11.69 8.01
C GLU A 134 33.14 12.84 7.40
N THR A 135 33.79 13.76 6.69
CA THR A 135 33.12 14.89 6.01
C THR A 135 32.05 14.39 5.02
N ALA A 136 32.44 13.46 4.13
CA ALA A 136 31.51 12.87 3.16
C ALA A 136 30.37 12.11 3.85
N ALA A 137 30.63 11.46 4.98
CA ALA A 137 29.60 10.74 5.72
C ALA A 137 28.51 11.65 6.27
N PHE A 138 28.89 12.79 6.85
CA PHE A 138 27.91 13.78 7.31
C PHE A 138 27.08 14.32 6.17
N VAL A 139 27.72 14.65 5.03
CA VAL A 139 27.00 15.15 3.86
C VAL A 139 26.05 14.09 3.29
N ALA A 140 26.50 12.85 3.07
CA ALA A 140 25.66 11.80 2.51
C ALA A 140 24.46 11.48 3.40
N ALA A 141 24.68 11.36 4.71
CA ALA A 141 23.61 11.13 5.67
C ALA A 141 22.63 12.31 5.73
N PHE A 142 23.13 13.54 5.67
CA PHE A 142 22.29 14.74 5.64
C PHE A 142 21.44 14.81 4.38
N LEU A 143 22.02 14.63 3.19
CA LEU A 143 21.27 14.64 1.92
C LEU A 143 20.20 13.54 1.91
N PHE A 144 20.53 12.33 2.41
CA PHE A 144 19.59 11.22 2.52
C PHE A 144 18.48 11.48 3.56
N ALA A 145 18.80 12.19 4.64
CA ALA A 145 17.83 12.54 5.68
C ALA A 145 16.74 13.49 5.17
N ILE A 146 17.09 14.40 4.26
CA ILE A 146 16.23 15.52 3.85
C ILE A 146 15.63 15.37 2.44
N SER A 147 16.07 14.37 1.66
CA SER A 147 15.52 14.12 0.31
C SER A 147 14.00 13.89 0.37
N PRO A 148 13.18 14.73 -0.28
CA PRO A 148 11.73 14.68 -0.12
C PRO A 148 11.13 13.39 -0.66
N TRP A 149 11.69 12.85 -1.76
CA TRP A 149 11.28 11.55 -2.30
C TRP A 149 11.65 10.39 -1.38
N VAL A 150 12.85 10.40 -0.78
CA VAL A 150 13.24 9.36 0.18
C VAL A 150 12.37 9.43 1.42
N VAL A 151 12.04 10.64 1.90
CA VAL A 151 11.12 10.85 3.03
C VAL A 151 9.72 10.33 2.72
N HIS A 152 9.19 10.66 1.54
CA HIS A 152 7.87 10.22 1.09
C HIS A 152 7.75 8.68 1.10
N PHE A 153 8.66 7.97 0.43
CA PHE A 153 8.64 6.51 0.42
C PHE A 153 9.04 5.88 1.76
N SER A 154 9.74 6.61 2.63
CA SER A 154 10.08 6.13 3.98
C SER A 154 8.86 6.03 4.91
N ARG A 155 7.75 6.69 4.57
CA ARG A 155 6.53 6.80 5.39
C ARG A 155 5.44 5.80 5.01
N MET A 156 5.58 5.10 3.90
CA MET A 156 4.52 4.28 3.31
C MET A 156 4.71 2.80 3.65
N PRO A 157 3.74 2.13 4.27
CA PRO A 157 3.80 0.69 4.56
C PRO A 157 3.46 -0.18 3.33
N TRP A 158 4.10 0.14 2.21
CA TRP A 158 3.96 -0.57 0.94
C TRP A 158 5.05 -1.65 0.76
N VAL A 159 4.98 -2.49 -0.27
CA VAL A 159 5.94 -3.58 -0.53
C VAL A 159 7.38 -3.10 -0.70
N GLN A 160 7.58 -1.90 -1.24
CA GLN A 160 8.88 -1.23 -1.32
C GLN A 160 9.20 -0.31 -0.14
N GLY A 161 8.29 -0.19 0.83
CA GLY A 161 8.38 0.79 1.91
C GLY A 161 9.69 0.69 2.70
N LEU A 162 10.26 -0.51 2.85
CA LEU A 162 11.51 -0.75 3.59
C LEU A 162 12.79 -0.66 2.75
N LEU A 163 12.72 -0.37 1.44
CA LEU A 163 13.90 -0.25 0.58
C LEU A 163 14.95 0.76 1.11
N PRO A 164 14.59 1.94 1.65
CA PRO A 164 15.58 2.88 2.19
C PRO A 164 16.49 2.23 3.24
N LEU A 165 15.93 1.47 4.20
CA LEU A 165 16.72 0.73 5.19
C LEU A 165 17.44 -0.47 4.58
N LEU A 166 16.74 -1.31 3.82
CA LEU A 166 17.30 -2.57 3.30
C LEU A 166 18.48 -2.33 2.36
N LEU A 167 18.39 -1.32 1.49
CA LEU A 167 19.49 -0.94 0.61
C LEU A 167 20.64 -0.28 1.36
N ALA A 168 20.36 0.48 2.42
CA ALA A 168 21.40 1.02 3.30
C ALA A 168 22.16 -0.10 4.04
N LEU A 169 21.45 -1.12 4.55
CA LEU A 169 22.05 -2.29 5.20
C LEU A 169 22.86 -3.14 4.21
N LEU A 170 22.34 -3.32 3.01
CA LEU A 170 23.03 -3.99 1.91
C LEU A 170 24.32 -3.25 1.55
N ALA A 171 24.27 -1.92 1.39
CA ALA A 171 25.44 -1.08 1.17
C ALA A 171 26.45 -1.16 2.33
N TRP A 172 25.98 -1.10 3.58
CA TRP A 172 26.82 -1.14 4.78
C TRP A 172 27.61 -2.43 4.94
N GLY A 173 26.99 -3.56 4.64
CA GLY A 173 27.62 -4.87 4.75
C GLY A 173 28.44 -5.25 3.53
N LEU A 174 27.93 -4.96 2.32
CA LEU A 174 28.54 -5.41 1.06
C LEU A 174 29.63 -4.46 0.57
N TRP A 175 29.39 -3.15 0.51
CA TRP A 175 30.33 -2.24 -0.17
C TRP A 175 31.71 -2.18 0.52
N PRO A 176 31.82 -2.08 1.86
CA PRO A 176 33.12 -2.17 2.51
C PRO A 176 33.84 -3.51 2.27
N ALA A 177 33.12 -4.62 2.13
CA ALA A 177 33.72 -5.92 1.84
C ALA A 177 34.26 -6.02 0.39
N LEU A 178 33.65 -5.28 -0.54
CA LEU A 178 34.11 -5.17 -1.93
C LEU A 178 35.29 -4.20 -2.07
N VAL A 179 35.20 -3.04 -1.40
CA VAL A 179 36.16 -1.94 -1.52
C VAL A 179 37.41 -2.20 -0.68
N THR A 180 37.21 -2.46 0.61
CA THR A 180 38.31 -2.70 1.55
C THR A 180 38.74 -4.17 1.49
N LYS A 181 40.01 -4.45 1.79
CA LYS A 181 40.48 -5.84 1.89
C LYS A 181 40.07 -6.54 3.21
N GLN A 182 39.20 -5.92 4.02
CA GLN A 182 38.80 -6.43 5.32
C GLN A 182 37.71 -7.50 5.19
N ARG A 183 37.92 -8.65 5.83
CA ARG A 183 36.96 -9.76 5.85
C ARG A 183 36.03 -9.65 7.04
N ALA A 184 34.94 -8.88 6.89
CA ALA A 184 33.91 -8.76 7.90
C ALA A 184 32.71 -9.66 7.57
N GLU A 185 32.68 -10.87 8.15
CA GLU A 185 31.64 -11.87 7.83
C GLU A 185 30.24 -11.44 8.31
N ARG A 186 30.12 -10.89 9.53
CA ARG A 186 28.82 -10.51 10.11
C ARG A 186 28.11 -9.40 9.32
N PRO A 187 28.76 -8.26 8.99
CA PRO A 187 28.11 -7.25 8.16
C PRO A 187 27.70 -7.79 6.79
N LEU A 188 28.54 -8.62 6.16
CA LEU A 188 28.19 -9.22 4.87
C LEU A 188 26.96 -10.14 4.99
N PHE A 189 26.85 -10.93 6.06
CA PHE A 189 25.67 -11.76 6.30
C PHE A 189 24.41 -10.91 6.46
N VAL A 190 24.47 -9.82 7.23
CA VAL A 190 23.35 -8.87 7.37
C VAL A 190 22.97 -8.26 6.03
N ALA A 191 23.94 -7.89 5.18
CA ALA A 191 23.67 -7.42 3.83
C ALA A 191 22.95 -8.47 2.98
N MET A 192 23.37 -9.74 3.03
CA MET A 192 22.71 -10.80 2.29
C MET A 192 21.30 -11.12 2.80
N LEU A 193 21.08 -11.01 4.12
CA LEU A 193 19.75 -11.09 4.71
C LEU A 193 18.87 -9.92 4.25
N ALA A 194 19.40 -8.70 4.23
CA ALA A 194 18.68 -7.54 3.72
C ALA A 194 18.29 -7.69 2.24
N LEU A 195 19.18 -8.27 1.41
CA LEU A 195 18.84 -8.63 0.02
C LEU A 195 17.72 -9.66 -0.04
N THR A 196 17.76 -10.68 0.82
CA THR A 196 16.72 -11.71 0.89
C THR A 196 15.37 -11.10 1.25
N VAL A 197 15.33 -10.26 2.30
CA VAL A 197 14.11 -9.58 2.73
C VAL A 197 13.59 -8.66 1.62
N LEU A 198 14.46 -7.90 0.95
CA LEU A 198 14.09 -7.01 -0.14
C LEU A 198 13.42 -7.77 -1.29
N VAL A 199 14.04 -8.85 -1.76
CA VAL A 199 13.51 -9.64 -2.90
C VAL A 199 12.23 -10.39 -2.51
N LEU A 200 12.11 -10.85 -1.27
CA LEU A 200 10.92 -11.56 -0.79
C LEU A 200 9.80 -10.63 -0.30
N SER A 201 10.01 -9.32 -0.29
CA SER A 201 8.95 -8.32 -0.06
C SER A 201 8.45 -7.69 -1.35
N TYR A 202 9.29 -7.55 -2.37
CA TYR A 202 9.00 -6.75 -3.57
C TYR A 202 9.54 -7.41 -4.84
N ILE A 203 8.67 -7.70 -5.81
CA ILE A 203 9.03 -8.50 -6.99
C ILE A 203 10.12 -7.85 -7.85
N LEU A 204 9.98 -6.56 -8.15
CA LEU A 204 10.97 -5.81 -8.92
C LEU A 204 12.26 -5.57 -8.13
N GLY A 205 12.26 -5.86 -6.82
CA GLY A 205 13.46 -5.96 -6.00
C GLY A 205 14.47 -6.97 -6.55
N ILE A 206 14.03 -7.97 -7.31
CA ILE A 206 14.92 -8.92 -8.00
C ILE A 206 15.92 -8.24 -8.94
N ALA A 207 15.61 -7.05 -9.46
CA ALA A 207 16.50 -6.31 -10.35
C ALA A 207 17.84 -5.94 -9.68
N ILE A 208 17.91 -5.83 -8.35
CA ILE A 208 19.18 -5.56 -7.64
C ILE A 208 20.08 -6.80 -7.53
N VAL A 209 19.54 -8.01 -7.74
CA VAL A 209 20.33 -9.24 -7.69
C VAL A 209 21.41 -9.25 -8.78
N GLY A 210 21.10 -8.71 -9.97
CA GLY A 210 22.05 -8.58 -11.08
C GLY A 210 23.33 -7.81 -10.71
N PRO A 211 23.25 -6.53 -10.32
CA PRO A 211 24.43 -5.77 -9.92
C PRO A 211 25.12 -6.34 -8.67
N VAL A 212 24.38 -6.89 -7.70
CA VAL A 212 24.99 -7.55 -6.53
C VAL A 212 25.82 -8.77 -6.96
N ALA A 213 25.25 -9.64 -7.79
CA ALA A 213 25.93 -10.84 -8.30
C ALA A 213 27.15 -10.48 -9.14
N ALA A 214 27.05 -9.47 -10.02
CA ALA A 214 28.17 -8.99 -10.83
C ALA A 214 29.32 -8.46 -9.96
N LEU A 215 29.03 -7.66 -8.94
CA LEU A 215 30.03 -7.14 -8.01
C LEU A 215 30.65 -8.26 -7.15
N ILE A 216 29.85 -9.20 -6.66
CA ILE A 216 30.35 -10.38 -5.92
C ILE A 216 31.25 -11.22 -6.82
N ALA A 217 30.87 -11.48 -8.07
CA ALA A 217 31.67 -12.24 -9.02
C ALA A 217 33.02 -11.56 -9.30
N LEU A 218 33.00 -10.24 -9.55
CA LEU A 218 34.21 -9.44 -9.80
C LEU A 218 35.20 -9.49 -8.62
N TYR A 219 34.71 -9.50 -7.39
CA TYR A 219 35.53 -9.51 -6.18
C TYR A 219 35.53 -10.84 -5.42
N TRP A 220 35.09 -11.94 -6.05
CA TRP A 220 34.81 -13.23 -5.41
C TRP A 220 35.97 -13.78 -4.58
N ARG A 221 37.20 -13.62 -5.07
CA ARG A 221 38.42 -14.09 -4.39
C ARG A 221 38.70 -13.41 -3.05
N HIS A 222 38.18 -12.20 -2.86
CA HIS A 222 38.42 -11.38 -1.68
C HIS A 222 37.36 -11.58 -0.58
N LEU A 223 36.16 -12.01 -0.96
CA LEU A 223 34.99 -12.07 -0.08
C LEU A 223 34.95 -13.34 0.77
N PRO A 224 34.45 -13.26 2.02
CA PRO A 224 34.12 -14.45 2.79
C PRO A 224 32.92 -15.17 2.16
N LYS A 225 33.08 -16.46 1.85
CA LYS A 225 32.08 -17.25 1.11
C LYS A 225 30.90 -17.72 1.96
N ARG A 226 31.11 -17.97 3.26
CA ARG A 226 30.07 -18.51 4.15
C ARG A 226 28.83 -17.60 4.24
N PRO A 227 28.95 -16.28 4.46
CA PRO A 227 27.80 -15.38 4.46
C PRO A 227 27.05 -15.34 3.13
N ILE A 228 27.80 -15.38 2.01
CA ILE A 228 27.22 -15.34 0.65
C ILE A 228 26.41 -16.61 0.41
N LEU A 229 26.96 -17.78 0.72
CA LEU A 229 26.28 -19.06 0.57
C LEU A 229 25.05 -19.14 1.48
N ALA A 230 25.16 -18.73 2.75
CA ALA A 230 24.02 -18.71 3.67
C ALA A 230 22.90 -17.79 3.16
N GLY A 231 23.24 -16.60 2.67
CA GLY A 231 22.29 -15.68 2.06
C GLY A 231 21.64 -16.23 0.79
N ALA A 232 22.42 -16.84 -0.10
CA ALA A 232 21.92 -17.46 -1.32
C ALA A 232 20.96 -18.63 -1.02
N LEU A 233 21.26 -19.43 0.01
CA LEU A 233 20.38 -20.52 0.45
C LEU A 233 19.06 -19.98 1.02
N LEU A 234 19.10 -18.93 1.86
CA LEU A 234 17.89 -18.31 2.41
C LEU A 234 17.02 -17.69 1.30
N LEU A 235 17.62 -16.94 0.38
CA LEU A 235 16.92 -16.38 -0.76
C LEU A 235 16.34 -17.48 -1.65
N GLY A 236 17.12 -18.52 -1.97
CA GLY A 236 16.66 -19.66 -2.75
C GLY A 236 15.48 -20.38 -2.11
N ALA A 237 15.53 -20.63 -0.80
CA ALA A 237 14.43 -21.24 -0.06
C ALA A 237 13.15 -20.38 -0.10
N GLY A 238 13.27 -19.07 0.12
CA GLY A 238 12.12 -18.16 0.03
C GLY A 238 11.54 -18.06 -1.38
N LEU A 239 12.39 -18.03 -2.41
CA LEU A 239 11.94 -18.02 -3.81
C LEU A 239 11.24 -19.33 -4.21
N LEU A 240 11.64 -20.47 -3.63
CA LEU A 240 10.93 -21.74 -3.84
C LEU A 240 9.52 -21.70 -3.26
N ILE A 241 9.35 -21.14 -2.05
CA ILE A 241 8.04 -20.97 -1.41
C ILE A 241 7.15 -20.03 -2.24
N PHE A 242 7.69 -18.89 -2.65
CA PHE A 242 6.98 -17.96 -3.52
C PHE A 242 6.63 -18.57 -4.88
N GLY A 243 7.56 -19.34 -5.46
CA GLY A 243 7.34 -20.07 -6.71
C GLY A 243 6.19 -21.07 -6.62
N ALA A 244 6.03 -21.75 -5.48
CA ALA A 244 4.88 -22.62 -5.24
C ALA A 244 3.55 -21.83 -5.26
N GLY A 245 3.52 -20.63 -4.68
CA GLY A 245 2.36 -19.73 -4.75
C GLY A 245 2.05 -19.25 -6.16
N LEU A 246 3.06 -18.98 -6.99
CA LEU A 246 2.87 -18.63 -8.40
C LEU A 246 2.31 -19.80 -9.22
N ILE A 247 2.75 -21.03 -8.95
CA ILE A 247 2.25 -22.24 -9.63
C ILE A 247 0.77 -22.49 -9.29
N GLN A 248 0.36 -22.28 -8.03
CA GLN A 248 -1.05 -22.39 -7.63
C GLN A 248 -1.98 -21.45 -8.41
N LYS A 249 -1.44 -20.31 -8.87
CA LYS A 249 -2.16 -19.29 -9.65
C LYS A 249 -1.84 -19.34 -11.15
N GLY A 250 -1.36 -20.49 -11.66
CA GLY A 250 -0.82 -20.65 -13.01
C GLY A 250 -1.68 -20.05 -14.12
N ASN A 251 -2.96 -20.44 -14.21
CA ASN A 251 -3.90 -19.98 -15.25
C ASN A 251 -4.05 -18.45 -15.25
N ARG A 252 -4.29 -17.87 -14.07
CA ARG A 252 -4.42 -16.42 -13.90
C ARG A 252 -3.14 -15.67 -14.23
N ASN A 253 -1.99 -16.23 -13.87
CA ASN A 253 -0.69 -15.64 -14.17
C ASN A 253 -0.36 -15.71 -15.67
N SER A 254 -0.78 -16.77 -16.38
CA SER A 254 -0.64 -16.84 -17.84
C SER A 254 -1.51 -15.82 -18.55
N GLU A 255 -2.76 -15.63 -18.14
CA GLU A 255 -3.65 -14.60 -18.69
C GLU A 255 -3.09 -13.19 -18.49
N ARG A 256 -2.57 -12.90 -17.28
CA ARG A 256 -1.90 -11.63 -16.99
C ARG A 256 -0.63 -11.43 -17.80
N LEU A 257 0.15 -12.48 -18.00
CA LEU A 257 1.36 -12.40 -18.83
C LEU A 257 1.00 -12.11 -20.29
N GLU A 258 0.01 -12.80 -20.84
CA GLU A 258 -0.47 -12.57 -22.20
C GLU A 258 -0.95 -11.13 -22.37
N SER A 259 -1.82 -10.66 -21.46
CA SER A 259 -2.29 -9.27 -21.44
C SER A 259 -1.14 -8.26 -21.28
N PHE A 260 -0.17 -8.56 -20.42
CA PHE A 260 0.98 -7.68 -20.19
C PHE A 260 1.87 -7.59 -21.44
N VAL A 261 2.08 -8.69 -22.16
CA VAL A 261 2.87 -8.70 -23.40
C VAL A 261 2.11 -8.05 -24.55
N SER A 262 0.81 -8.26 -24.67
CA SER A 262 -0.01 -7.70 -25.75
C SER A 262 -0.17 -6.18 -25.64
N ASN A 263 -0.23 -5.65 -24.41
CA ASN A 263 -0.56 -4.24 -24.16
C ASN A 263 0.67 -3.31 -24.08
N ASN A 264 1.90 -3.85 -24.11
CA ASN A 264 3.11 -3.06 -23.91
C ASN A 264 4.04 -3.18 -25.12
N GLU A 265 4.21 -2.08 -25.87
CA GLU A 265 5.22 -1.99 -26.92
C GLU A 265 6.59 -1.64 -26.34
N PHE A 266 7.66 -2.20 -26.94
CA PHE A 266 9.02 -1.87 -26.55
C PHE A 266 9.31 -0.38 -26.79
N SER A 267 9.64 0.34 -25.73
CA SER A 267 10.07 1.74 -25.78
C SER A 267 11.30 1.95 -24.91
N ILE A 268 12.15 2.91 -25.31
CA ILE A 268 13.29 3.32 -24.49
C ILE A 268 12.79 4.38 -23.49
N ASN A 269 12.77 4.04 -22.22
CA ASN A 269 12.21 4.90 -21.19
C ASN A 269 13.28 5.78 -20.51
N THR A 270 13.60 6.92 -21.12
CA THR A 270 14.59 7.87 -20.58
C THR A 270 14.24 8.43 -19.19
N ILE A 271 12.98 8.34 -18.77
CA ILE A 271 12.50 8.84 -17.46
C ILE A 271 13.16 8.11 -16.27
N ALA A 272 13.71 6.91 -16.48
CA ALA A 272 14.43 6.18 -15.44
C ALA A 272 15.64 6.96 -14.91
N VAL A 273 16.32 7.71 -15.78
CA VAL A 273 17.44 8.58 -15.39
C VAL A 273 16.93 9.70 -14.48
N ASP A 274 15.83 10.34 -14.87
CA ASP A 274 15.22 11.42 -14.10
C ASP A 274 14.81 10.92 -12.72
N HIS A 275 14.12 9.78 -12.63
CA HIS A 275 13.72 9.20 -11.34
C HIS A 275 14.88 8.87 -10.41
N ALA A 276 15.98 8.30 -10.93
CA ALA A 276 17.18 8.05 -10.13
C ALA A 276 17.81 9.34 -9.60
N LEU A 277 17.80 10.41 -10.40
CA LEU A 277 18.29 11.73 -9.98
C LEU A 277 17.33 12.41 -8.98
N ARG A 278 16.01 12.33 -9.19
CA ARG A 278 14.97 12.86 -8.29
C ARG A 278 15.16 12.37 -6.86
N LEU A 279 15.49 11.09 -6.68
CA LEU A 279 15.73 10.50 -5.35
C LEU A 279 16.87 11.16 -4.57
N VAL A 280 17.80 11.83 -5.25
CA VAL A 280 18.91 12.56 -4.61
C VAL A 280 18.65 14.06 -4.57
N THR A 281 18.07 14.62 -5.62
CA THR A 281 17.96 16.06 -5.83
C THR A 281 16.66 16.67 -5.36
N GLY A 282 15.62 15.88 -5.10
CA GLY A 282 14.29 16.39 -4.76
C GLY A 282 13.49 16.92 -5.96
N LEU A 283 14.02 16.79 -7.19
CA LEU A 283 13.42 17.33 -8.40
C LEU A 283 11.96 16.84 -8.58
N ASP A 284 11.08 17.73 -9.02
CA ASP A 284 9.65 17.50 -9.32
C ASP A 284 8.79 17.01 -8.14
N TYR A 285 9.27 17.06 -6.91
CA TYR A 285 8.46 16.67 -5.76
C TYR A 285 7.28 17.63 -5.55
N GLU A 286 7.51 18.93 -5.70
CA GLU A 286 6.50 19.96 -5.51
C GLU A 286 5.38 19.92 -6.57
N SER A 287 5.71 19.54 -7.81
CA SER A 287 4.74 19.44 -8.90
C SER A 287 3.86 18.20 -8.72
N GLN A 288 4.44 17.07 -8.33
CA GLN A 288 3.66 15.86 -8.05
C GLN A 288 2.75 16.02 -6.83
N ALA A 289 3.17 16.80 -5.83
CA ALA A 289 2.35 17.12 -4.67
C ALA A 289 1.17 18.07 -4.98
N GLY A 290 0.92 18.42 -6.24
CA GLY A 290 -0.22 19.24 -6.67
C GLY A 290 -0.17 20.69 -6.14
N LEU A 291 1.03 21.19 -5.83
CA LEU A 291 1.19 22.48 -5.16
C LEU A 291 1.13 23.64 -6.16
N GLU A 292 0.31 24.67 -5.87
CA GLU A 292 0.04 25.80 -6.76
C GLU A 292 1.29 26.48 -7.36
N GLU A 293 1.22 26.80 -8.66
CA GLU A 293 2.28 27.44 -9.44
C GLU A 293 2.52 28.92 -9.11
N ARG A 294 1.63 29.58 -8.37
CA ARG A 294 1.68 31.04 -8.10
C ARG A 294 2.74 31.45 -7.06
N SER A 295 3.44 30.51 -6.44
CA SER A 295 4.51 30.75 -5.46
C SER A 295 5.91 30.73 -6.11
N PRO A 296 6.92 31.47 -5.63
CA PRO A 296 8.31 31.34 -6.12
C PRO A 296 8.97 30.00 -5.73
N ARG A 297 8.33 29.21 -4.86
CA ARG A 297 8.85 27.95 -4.30
C ARG A 297 9.24 26.89 -5.35
N PRO A 298 8.48 26.61 -6.44
CA PRO A 298 8.91 25.65 -7.46
C PRO A 298 10.16 26.12 -8.21
N ALA A 299 10.31 27.42 -8.44
CA ALA A 299 11.53 27.97 -9.06
C ALA A 299 12.75 27.78 -8.14
N LEU A 300 12.60 28.08 -6.84
CA LEU A 300 13.64 27.82 -5.84
C LEU A 300 13.97 26.33 -5.72
N SER A 301 12.97 25.45 -5.81
CA SER A 301 13.14 23.99 -5.72
C SER A 301 13.92 23.44 -6.90
N ARG A 302 13.67 23.97 -8.10
CA ARG A 302 14.46 23.68 -9.30
C ARG A 302 15.91 24.15 -9.17
N VAL A 303 16.16 25.33 -8.61
CA VAL A 303 17.53 25.81 -8.36
C VAL A 303 18.26 24.92 -7.36
N ALA A 304 17.62 24.59 -6.24
CA ALA A 304 18.17 23.66 -5.24
C ALA A 304 18.48 22.29 -5.85
N SER A 305 17.54 21.73 -6.62
CA SER A 305 17.70 20.47 -7.33
C SER A 305 18.84 20.51 -8.35
N GLY A 306 18.98 21.61 -9.09
CA GLY A 306 20.07 21.84 -10.03
C GLY A 306 21.44 21.90 -9.35
N LEU A 307 21.54 22.58 -8.21
CA LEU A 307 22.78 22.58 -7.41
C LEU A 307 23.14 21.17 -6.92
N LEU A 308 22.16 20.40 -6.42
CA LEU A 308 22.39 19.02 -5.99
C LEU A 308 22.77 18.11 -7.17
N LEU A 309 22.18 18.32 -8.35
CA LEU A 309 22.56 17.62 -9.57
C LEU A 309 24.03 17.87 -9.93
N VAL A 310 24.49 19.13 -9.84
CA VAL A 310 25.91 19.46 -10.04
C VAL A 310 26.80 18.69 -9.05
N LEU A 311 26.38 18.51 -7.79
CA LEU A 311 27.14 17.71 -6.82
C LEU A 311 27.20 16.23 -7.22
N VAL A 312 26.07 15.65 -7.66
CA VAL A 312 26.02 14.26 -8.17
C VAL A 312 26.95 14.09 -9.37
N LEU A 313 26.87 14.99 -10.35
CA LEU A 313 27.72 14.96 -11.55
C LEU A 313 29.20 15.16 -11.22
N ALA A 314 29.53 16.07 -10.29
CA ALA A 314 30.90 16.23 -9.81
C ALA A 314 31.41 14.94 -9.12
N GLY A 315 30.57 14.29 -8.32
CA GLY A 315 30.83 12.98 -7.73
C GLY A 315 31.09 11.89 -8.75
N MET A 316 30.22 11.79 -9.77
CA MET A 316 30.38 10.87 -10.90
C MET A 316 31.68 11.14 -11.65
N GLY A 317 32.00 12.40 -11.94
CA GLY A 317 33.26 12.79 -12.57
C GLY A 317 34.47 12.35 -11.76
N ARG A 318 34.44 12.53 -10.43
CA ARG A 318 35.51 12.03 -9.54
C ARG A 318 35.59 10.50 -9.52
N ALA A 319 34.45 9.80 -9.52
CA ALA A 319 34.43 8.35 -9.60
C ALA A 319 35.04 7.85 -10.91
N LEU A 320 34.69 8.48 -12.05
CA LEU A 320 35.27 8.16 -13.36
C LEU A 320 36.78 8.40 -13.41
N LEU A 321 37.27 9.47 -12.80
CA LEU A 321 38.71 9.72 -12.68
C LEU A 321 39.40 8.67 -11.79
N ALA A 322 38.77 8.29 -10.70
CA ALA A 322 39.27 7.27 -9.78
C ALA A 322 39.35 5.86 -10.42
N LEU A 323 38.65 5.60 -11.53
CA LEU A 323 38.81 4.36 -12.30
C LEU A 323 40.23 4.18 -12.87
N ARG A 324 41.01 5.26 -12.98
CA ARG A 324 42.41 5.23 -13.43
C ARG A 324 43.39 4.96 -12.29
N GLU A 325 42.94 5.03 -11.03
CA GLU A 325 43.76 4.70 -9.85
C GLU A 325 43.84 3.17 -9.66
N ASN A 326 44.78 2.65 -8.87
CA ASN A 326 44.96 1.19 -8.66
C ASN A 326 44.71 0.76 -7.21
N ASP A 327 43.83 1.48 -6.52
CA ASP A 327 43.61 1.33 -5.07
C ASP A 327 42.12 1.13 -4.70
N GLU A 328 41.79 1.38 -3.43
CA GLU A 328 40.42 1.30 -2.91
C GLU A 328 39.46 2.27 -3.60
N LYS A 329 39.92 3.43 -4.09
CA LYS A 329 39.05 4.40 -4.77
C LYS A 329 38.57 3.88 -6.12
N ARG A 330 39.40 3.14 -6.86
CA ARG A 330 38.95 2.48 -8.10
C ARG A 330 37.83 1.49 -7.81
N ARG A 331 37.97 0.69 -6.75
CA ARG A 331 36.94 -0.28 -6.35
C ARG A 331 35.66 0.43 -5.91
N LEU A 332 35.79 1.51 -5.14
CA LEU A 332 34.65 2.33 -4.73
C LEU A 332 33.92 2.94 -5.93
N ALA A 333 34.66 3.46 -6.91
CA ALA A 333 34.09 3.99 -8.14
C ALA A 333 33.32 2.92 -8.92
N ILE A 334 33.87 1.71 -9.07
CA ILE A 334 33.19 0.58 -9.72
C ILE A 334 31.89 0.25 -8.99
N VAL A 335 31.94 0.14 -7.66
CA VAL A 335 30.76 -0.17 -6.83
C VAL A 335 29.69 0.92 -6.99
N LEU A 336 30.02 2.19 -6.80
CA LEU A 336 29.03 3.28 -6.85
C LEU A 336 28.45 3.48 -8.26
N LEU A 337 29.26 3.41 -9.30
CA LEU A 337 28.79 3.58 -10.68
C LEU A 337 27.93 2.40 -11.12
N THR A 338 28.33 1.17 -10.79
CA THR A 338 27.53 -0.03 -11.11
C THR A 338 26.22 -0.01 -10.33
N TRP A 339 26.26 0.31 -9.04
CA TRP A 339 25.06 0.35 -8.21
C TRP A 339 24.05 1.41 -8.66
N PHE A 340 24.53 2.60 -9.03
CA PHE A 340 23.67 3.69 -9.45
C PHE A 340 23.10 3.44 -10.85
N TRP A 341 23.92 3.01 -11.81
CA TRP A 341 23.50 2.90 -13.21
C TRP A 341 22.88 1.56 -13.59
N ALA A 342 23.21 0.44 -12.93
CA ALA A 342 22.64 -0.85 -13.34
C ALA A 342 21.11 -0.91 -13.23
N PRO A 343 20.46 -0.45 -12.13
CA PRO A 343 19.01 -0.37 -12.09
C PRO A 343 18.46 0.58 -13.16
N VAL A 344 19.07 1.76 -13.33
CA VAL A 344 18.65 2.74 -14.35
C VAL A 344 18.65 2.12 -15.74
N VAL A 345 19.76 1.48 -16.13
CA VAL A 345 19.89 0.81 -17.43
C VAL A 345 18.89 -0.34 -17.56
N GLY A 346 18.64 -1.10 -16.50
CA GLY A 346 17.60 -2.14 -16.52
C GLY A 346 16.21 -1.59 -16.83
N PHE A 347 15.83 -0.49 -16.17
CA PHE A 347 14.53 0.15 -16.37
C PHE A 347 14.42 0.97 -17.68
N LEU A 348 15.53 1.34 -18.32
CA LEU A 348 15.51 1.99 -19.66
C LEU A 348 14.86 1.10 -20.73
N PHE A 349 14.92 -0.22 -20.58
CA PHE A 349 14.48 -1.20 -21.59
C PHE A 349 13.17 -1.90 -21.24
N LEU A 350 12.47 -1.44 -20.20
CA LEU A 350 11.19 -2.02 -19.83
C LEU A 350 10.06 -1.35 -20.62
N PRO A 351 9.11 -2.12 -21.18
CA PRO A 351 8.12 -1.62 -22.13
C PRO A 351 6.95 -0.88 -21.45
N TYR A 352 7.08 -0.47 -20.19
CA TYR A 352 6.00 0.12 -19.39
C TYR A 352 6.45 1.39 -18.68
N LEU A 353 5.48 2.13 -18.13
CA LEU A 353 5.72 3.37 -17.40
C LEU A 353 6.59 3.11 -16.18
N VAL A 354 7.79 3.70 -16.18
CA VAL A 354 8.70 3.63 -15.03
C VAL A 354 8.27 4.68 -14.01
N HIS A 355 7.99 4.25 -12.78
CA HIS A 355 7.63 5.13 -11.67
C HIS A 355 8.85 5.45 -10.77
N PRO A 356 8.82 6.56 -10.01
CA PRO A 356 9.92 6.94 -9.11
C PRO A 356 10.34 5.84 -8.13
N HIS A 357 9.39 5.07 -7.61
CA HIS A 357 9.65 4.02 -6.61
C HIS A 357 10.44 2.82 -7.18
N TYR A 358 10.44 2.59 -8.50
CA TYR A 358 11.26 1.55 -9.13
C TYR A 358 12.76 1.83 -8.97
N LEU A 359 13.13 3.12 -8.96
CA LEU A 359 14.52 3.56 -8.87
C LEU A 359 15.00 3.70 -7.43
N LEU A 360 14.18 3.39 -6.42
CA LEU A 360 14.62 3.30 -5.02
C LEU A 360 15.83 2.35 -4.89
N LEU A 361 15.94 1.36 -5.78
CA LEU A 361 17.09 0.45 -5.90
C LEU A 361 18.46 1.13 -6.06
N THR A 362 18.49 2.40 -6.50
CA THR A 362 19.73 3.19 -6.62
C THR A 362 20.24 3.74 -5.29
N LEU A 363 19.42 3.69 -4.22
CA LEU A 363 19.82 4.17 -2.89
C LEU A 363 20.91 3.27 -2.27
N PRO A 364 21.81 3.84 -1.45
CA PRO A 364 22.10 5.27 -1.25
C PRO A 364 23.17 5.82 -2.23
N ALA A 365 23.49 5.13 -3.33
CA ALA A 365 24.69 5.42 -4.14
C ALA A 365 24.75 6.86 -4.66
N GLY A 366 23.62 7.42 -5.11
CA GLY A 366 23.55 8.81 -5.58
C GLY A 366 23.90 9.84 -4.49
N HIS A 367 23.54 9.58 -3.23
CA HIS A 367 23.86 10.44 -2.10
C HIS A 367 25.36 10.40 -1.76
N LEU A 368 25.99 9.22 -1.89
CA LEU A 368 27.44 9.08 -1.72
C LEU A 368 28.20 9.76 -2.87
N LEU A 369 27.70 9.69 -4.10
CA LEU A 369 28.27 10.41 -5.24
C LEU A 369 28.20 11.93 -5.00
N ALA A 370 27.04 12.47 -4.63
CA ALA A 370 26.90 13.90 -4.28
C ALA A 370 27.86 14.32 -3.16
N ALA A 371 27.97 13.51 -2.10
CA ALA A 371 28.90 13.74 -1.00
C ALA A 371 30.37 13.70 -1.45
N TRP A 372 30.73 12.76 -2.32
CA TRP A 372 32.06 12.68 -2.90
C TRP A 372 32.38 13.92 -3.75
N GLY A 373 31.40 14.48 -4.45
CA GLY A 373 31.55 15.73 -5.21
C GLY A 373 31.90 16.93 -4.33
N ILE A 374 31.17 17.14 -3.22
CA ILE A 374 31.29 18.35 -2.39
C ILE A 374 32.31 18.27 -1.26
N ALA A 375 32.68 17.07 -0.78
CA ALA A 375 33.56 16.90 0.38
C ALA A 375 34.87 17.73 0.33
N PRO A 376 35.60 17.85 -0.79
CA PRO A 376 36.83 18.67 -0.84
C PRO A 376 36.60 20.15 -0.59
N LEU A 377 35.40 20.66 -0.88
CA LEU A 377 35.05 22.05 -0.61
C LEU A 377 34.76 22.24 0.88
N PHE A 378 34.10 21.28 1.53
CA PHE A 378 33.91 21.27 2.98
C PHE A 378 35.22 21.12 3.76
N ASP A 379 36.23 20.44 3.20
CA ASP A 379 37.54 20.34 3.83
C ASP A 379 38.28 21.69 3.88
N ARG A 380 37.87 22.67 3.07
CA ARG A 380 38.40 24.04 3.08
C ARG A 380 37.61 24.93 4.06
N PRO A 381 38.19 25.37 5.19
CA PRO A 381 37.46 26.11 6.23
C PRO A 381 36.73 27.36 5.73
N ARG A 382 37.31 28.06 4.75
CA ARG A 382 36.72 29.29 4.16
C ARG A 382 35.35 29.08 3.51
N TRP A 383 35.07 27.88 3.00
CA TRP A 383 33.80 27.59 2.31
C TRP A 383 32.75 26.99 3.23
N ARG A 384 33.14 26.44 4.39
CA ARG A 384 32.24 25.75 5.31
C ARG A 384 30.99 26.58 5.66
N PRO A 385 31.09 27.87 6.04
CA PRO A 385 29.89 28.63 6.40
C PRO A 385 28.92 28.78 5.24
N ALA A 386 29.42 29.08 4.04
CA ALA A 386 28.60 29.25 2.85
C ALA A 386 27.92 27.94 2.42
N LEU A 387 28.65 26.82 2.42
CA LEU A 387 28.09 25.51 2.07
C LEU A 387 27.08 25.03 3.10
N SER A 388 27.36 25.19 4.39
CA SER A 388 26.40 24.89 5.46
C SER A 388 25.16 25.77 5.35
N GLY A 389 25.29 27.06 5.05
CA GLY A 389 24.17 27.97 4.81
C GLY A 389 23.32 27.54 3.61
N ALA A 390 23.95 27.18 2.50
CA ALA A 390 23.25 26.66 1.32
C ALA A 390 22.49 25.37 1.62
N LEU A 391 23.11 24.44 2.35
CA LEU A 391 22.45 23.21 2.79
C LEU A 391 21.26 23.49 3.73
N LEU A 392 21.37 24.47 4.63
CA LEU A 392 20.25 24.88 5.50
C LEU A 392 19.08 25.46 4.70
N VAL A 393 19.35 26.22 3.63
CA VAL A 393 18.30 26.71 2.71
C VAL A 393 17.60 25.54 2.01
N VAL A 394 18.36 24.53 1.55
CA VAL A 394 17.79 23.31 0.95
C VAL A 394 16.91 22.56 1.96
N VAL A 395 17.33 22.45 3.22
CA VAL A 395 16.49 21.86 4.30
C VAL A 395 15.19 22.61 4.46
N GLY A 396 15.26 23.95 4.60
CA GLY A 396 14.06 24.77 4.73
C GLY A 396 13.10 24.54 3.57
N LEU A 397 13.62 24.60 2.34
CA LEU A 397 12.82 24.44 1.14
C LEU A 397 12.18 23.06 1.01
N PHE A 398 12.93 21.97 1.20
CA PHE A 398 12.38 20.62 1.15
C PHE A 398 11.40 20.36 2.30
N GLY A 399 11.68 20.89 3.49
CA GLY A 399 10.75 20.85 4.61
C GLY A 399 9.42 21.55 4.28
N LEU A 400 9.48 22.74 3.67
CA LEU A 400 8.28 23.45 3.19
C LEU A 400 7.51 22.66 2.11
N ASN A 401 8.21 21.99 1.20
CA ASN A 401 7.57 21.18 0.14
C ASN A 401 6.82 19.98 0.75
N ILE A 402 7.44 19.25 1.68
CA ILE A 402 6.80 18.11 2.35
C ILE A 402 5.64 18.59 3.23
N TYR A 403 5.82 19.67 3.98
CA TYR A 403 4.75 20.25 4.80
C TYR A 403 3.55 20.67 3.93
N ALA A 404 3.79 21.33 2.81
CA ALA A 404 2.74 21.75 1.92
C ALA A 404 2.01 20.58 1.25
N ALA A 405 2.73 19.49 0.92
CA ALA A 405 2.09 18.26 0.46
C ALA A 405 1.12 17.69 1.52
N GLY A 406 1.52 17.71 2.80
CA GLY A 406 0.63 17.34 3.91
C GLY A 406 -0.58 18.27 4.04
N GLN A 407 -0.39 19.58 3.87
CA GLN A 407 -1.51 20.54 3.88
C GLN A 407 -2.49 20.31 2.73
N ALA A 408 -2.02 19.91 1.54
CA ALA A 408 -2.88 19.57 0.42
C ALA A 408 -3.76 18.34 0.72
N VAL A 409 -3.21 17.35 1.42
CA VAL A 409 -3.97 16.18 1.92
C VAL A 409 -4.93 16.60 3.02
N ALA A 410 -4.51 17.43 3.98
CA ALA A 410 -5.38 17.92 5.05
C ALA A 410 -6.56 18.78 4.54
N ALA A 411 -6.40 19.43 3.38
CA ALA A 411 -7.47 20.19 2.73
C ALA A 411 -8.47 19.30 1.98
N ASN A 412 -8.06 18.10 1.56
CA ASN A 412 -8.90 17.14 0.83
C ASN A 412 -8.66 15.72 1.37
N PRO A 413 -8.95 15.45 2.64
CA PRO A 413 -8.59 14.20 3.30
C PRO A 413 -9.32 12.97 2.75
N SER A 414 -10.51 13.13 2.18
CA SER A 414 -11.31 12.00 1.68
C SER A 414 -10.94 11.60 0.25
N ALA A 415 -11.34 10.39 -0.13
CA ALA A 415 -11.22 9.83 -1.48
C ALA A 415 -12.31 8.75 -1.70
N PRO A 416 -12.68 8.41 -2.95
CA PRO A 416 -13.61 7.32 -3.23
C PRO A 416 -13.18 5.97 -2.63
N ASP A 417 -14.16 5.13 -2.28
CA ASP A 417 -13.97 3.73 -1.84
C ASP A 417 -12.95 3.55 -0.70
N PHE A 418 -12.84 4.56 0.16
CA PHE A 418 -11.84 4.65 1.24
C PHE A 418 -10.37 4.56 0.76
N ASN A 419 -10.11 4.64 -0.54
CA ASN A 419 -8.80 4.48 -1.16
C ASN A 419 -8.10 5.83 -1.33
N GLY A 420 -7.15 6.13 -0.45
CA GLY A 420 -6.41 7.39 -0.46
C GLY A 420 -6.92 8.38 0.58
N TRP A 421 -7.55 7.91 1.66
CA TRP A 421 -7.90 8.79 2.78
C TRP A 421 -6.66 9.26 3.53
N ALA A 422 -6.71 10.45 4.13
CA ALA A 422 -5.67 10.89 5.06
C ALA A 422 -5.58 9.90 6.22
N LEU A 423 -4.36 9.50 6.59
CA LEU A 423 -4.09 8.48 7.61
C LEU A 423 -4.80 8.76 8.94
N ALA A 424 -4.87 10.03 9.36
CA ALA A 424 -5.54 10.40 10.60
C ALA A 424 -7.06 10.15 10.53
N ASP A 425 -7.70 10.45 9.41
CA ASP A 425 -9.13 10.22 9.21
C ASP A 425 -9.42 8.73 9.03
N ALA A 426 -8.61 8.04 8.22
CA ALA A 426 -8.68 6.59 8.05
C ALA A 426 -8.53 5.83 9.38
N ALA A 427 -7.61 6.26 10.25
CA ALA A 427 -7.43 5.65 11.56
C ALA A 427 -8.61 5.89 12.51
N ARG A 428 -9.30 7.03 12.41
CA ARG A 428 -10.53 7.27 13.20
C ARG A 428 -11.66 6.35 12.73
N ILE A 429 -11.87 6.26 11.41
CA ILE A 429 -12.86 5.36 10.82
C ILE A 429 -12.56 3.92 11.24
N GLY A 430 -11.29 3.53 11.15
CA GLY A 430 -10.87 2.19 11.52
C GLY A 430 -10.99 1.87 13.00
N SER A 431 -10.83 2.86 13.88
CA SER A 431 -11.12 2.67 15.30
C SER A 431 -12.60 2.39 15.53
N ALA A 432 -13.49 3.18 14.92
CA ALA A 432 -14.93 2.98 15.02
C ALA A 432 -15.34 1.60 14.48
N ILE A 433 -14.84 1.19 13.30
CA ILE A 433 -15.10 -0.16 12.75
C ILE A 433 -14.66 -1.24 13.74
N ARG A 434 -13.43 -1.17 14.26
CA ARG A 434 -12.89 -2.20 15.17
C ARG A 434 -13.65 -2.25 16.50
N GLU A 435 -14.11 -1.12 17.01
CA GLU A 435 -14.89 -1.04 18.25
C GLU A 435 -16.33 -1.55 18.06
N LEU A 436 -16.98 -1.16 16.96
CA LEU A 436 -18.39 -1.51 16.69
C LEU A 436 -18.58 -2.96 16.26
N THR A 437 -17.55 -3.59 15.70
CA THR A 437 -17.52 -5.01 15.31
C THR A 437 -16.77 -5.89 16.32
N ALA A 438 -16.50 -5.36 17.51
CA ALA A 438 -15.81 -6.10 18.56
C ALA A 438 -16.67 -7.28 19.04
N GLY A 439 -16.09 -8.49 18.99
CA GLY A 439 -16.76 -9.73 19.41
C GLY A 439 -17.30 -10.60 18.27
N GLU A 440 -17.36 -10.07 17.04
CA GLU A 440 -17.73 -10.82 15.82
C GLU A 440 -16.60 -11.73 15.33
N GLY A 441 -16.95 -12.79 14.61
CA GLY A 441 -16.01 -13.75 14.04
C GLY A 441 -15.30 -13.19 12.78
N PRO A 442 -14.01 -13.50 12.55
CA PRO A 442 -13.33 -13.10 11.32
C PRO A 442 -13.68 -14.05 10.14
N PRO A 443 -13.80 -13.54 8.90
CA PRO A 443 -13.88 -12.12 8.56
C PRO A 443 -15.21 -11.51 9.00
N ARG A 444 -15.17 -10.30 9.56
CA ARG A 444 -16.36 -9.58 10.02
C ARG A 444 -17.07 -8.95 8.83
N ARG A 445 -18.37 -9.15 8.69
CA ARG A 445 -19.15 -8.62 7.56
C ARG A 445 -19.50 -7.15 7.78
N ILE A 446 -19.24 -6.32 6.79
CA ILE A 446 -19.60 -4.90 6.81
C ILE A 446 -20.25 -4.53 5.48
N VAL A 447 -21.34 -3.77 5.53
CA VAL A 447 -21.93 -3.13 4.36
C VAL A 447 -21.22 -1.81 4.10
N ALA A 448 -20.53 -1.71 2.98
CA ALA A 448 -19.80 -0.53 2.58
C ALA A 448 -19.59 -0.53 1.06
N GLU A 449 -19.22 0.62 0.50
CA GLU A 449 -18.66 0.69 -0.86
C GLU A 449 -17.44 -0.25 -0.95
N ASP A 450 -17.32 -0.99 -2.07
CA ASP A 450 -16.46 -2.17 -2.21
C ASP A 450 -14.98 -1.87 -1.96
N ASN A 451 -14.43 -2.29 -0.80
CA ASN A 451 -13.00 -2.29 -0.54
C ASN A 451 -12.58 -3.04 0.75
N ALA A 452 -12.77 -4.37 0.79
CA ALA A 452 -12.39 -5.17 1.96
C ALA A 452 -10.93 -4.98 2.38
N ALA A 453 -10.01 -4.79 1.42
CA ALA A 453 -8.61 -4.54 1.71
C ALA A 453 -8.39 -3.22 2.46
N MET A 454 -8.99 -2.11 2.00
CA MET A 454 -8.87 -0.81 2.67
C MET A 454 -9.54 -0.79 4.02
N LEU A 455 -10.77 -1.30 4.12
CA LEU A 455 -11.47 -1.31 5.40
C LEU A 455 -10.76 -2.18 6.43
N SER A 456 -10.18 -3.31 6.00
CA SER A 456 -9.38 -4.15 6.89
C SER A 456 -8.11 -3.45 7.35
N SER A 457 -7.36 -2.84 6.42
CA SER A 457 -6.09 -2.20 6.75
C SER A 457 -6.25 -0.97 7.63
N LEU A 458 -7.28 -0.14 7.40
CA LEU A 458 -7.55 1.02 8.25
C LEU A 458 -8.05 0.64 9.64
N SER A 459 -8.85 -0.44 9.75
CA SER A 459 -9.39 -0.90 11.03
C SER A 459 -8.43 -1.78 11.82
N ALA A 460 -7.39 -2.32 11.19
CA ALA A 460 -6.52 -3.35 11.75
C ALA A 460 -7.29 -4.62 12.19
N THR A 461 -8.34 -4.94 11.43
CA THR A 461 -9.35 -5.96 11.69
C THR A 461 -9.63 -6.68 10.37
N TYR A 462 -9.71 -8.01 10.35
CA TYR A 462 -10.06 -8.71 9.10
C TYR A 462 -11.56 -8.59 8.85
N VAL A 463 -11.93 -7.83 7.80
CA VAL A 463 -13.32 -7.58 7.41
C VAL A 463 -13.56 -8.04 5.97
N ASP A 464 -14.81 -8.39 5.69
CA ASP A 464 -15.32 -8.64 4.35
C ASP A 464 -16.45 -7.65 4.04
N THR A 465 -16.49 -7.17 2.80
CA THR A 465 -17.43 -6.13 2.38
C THR A 465 -18.61 -6.71 1.62
N MET A 466 -19.79 -6.18 1.91
CA MET A 466 -21.05 -6.45 1.21
C MET A 466 -21.42 -5.21 0.39
N PRO A 467 -20.83 -5.02 -0.80
CA PRO A 467 -21.13 -3.88 -1.65
C PRO A 467 -22.47 -4.06 -2.37
N GLU A 468 -22.83 -3.07 -3.19
CA GLU A 468 -24.02 -3.08 -4.06
C GLU A 468 -25.36 -3.07 -3.27
N LEU A 469 -25.31 -2.85 -1.95
CA LEU A 469 -26.47 -2.59 -1.11
C LEU A 469 -26.77 -1.09 -1.08
N GLN A 470 -27.89 -0.69 -1.69
CA GLN A 470 -28.27 0.71 -1.81
C GLN A 470 -29.10 1.18 -0.62
N TYR A 471 -28.44 1.58 0.46
CA TYR A 471 -29.13 2.14 1.63
C TYR A 471 -29.98 3.39 1.26
N PRO A 472 -31.23 3.54 1.76
CA PRO A 472 -32.03 2.59 2.54
C PRO A 472 -32.95 1.69 1.67
N ARG A 473 -32.83 1.75 0.35
CA ARG A 473 -33.72 1.08 -0.61
C ARG A 473 -33.47 -0.42 -0.75
N PHE A 474 -32.24 -0.88 -0.55
CA PHE A 474 -31.87 -2.29 -0.56
C PHE A 474 -31.00 -2.59 0.65
N LEU A 475 -31.57 -3.33 1.59
CA LEU A 475 -31.00 -3.63 2.90
C LEU A 475 -30.78 -5.13 3.03
N LEU A 476 -29.69 -5.48 3.70
CA LEU A 476 -29.42 -6.79 4.24
C LEU A 476 -29.62 -6.76 5.76
N LEU A 477 -30.59 -7.52 6.26
CA LEU A 477 -30.79 -7.76 7.68
C LEU A 477 -30.14 -9.12 8.01
N PRO A 478 -29.15 -9.17 8.91
CA PRO A 478 -28.40 -10.40 9.14
C PRO A 478 -29.22 -11.46 9.88
N GLY A 479 -28.92 -12.74 9.64
CA GLY A 479 -29.55 -13.86 10.35
C GLY A 479 -28.78 -14.39 11.57
N GLN A 480 -27.49 -14.06 11.71
CA GLN A 480 -26.59 -14.73 12.66
C GLN A 480 -25.76 -13.74 13.49
N GLU A 481 -24.87 -12.98 12.83
CA GLU A 481 -24.00 -11.99 13.47
C GLU A 481 -24.49 -10.56 13.16
N PRO A 482 -24.28 -9.59 14.06
CA PRO A 482 -24.60 -8.19 13.76
C PRO A 482 -23.89 -7.72 12.48
N LEU A 483 -24.54 -6.80 11.76
CA LEU A 483 -24.02 -6.27 10.51
C LEU A 483 -23.82 -4.76 10.64
N LEU A 484 -22.57 -4.31 10.47
CA LEU A 484 -22.24 -2.89 10.47
C LEU A 484 -22.42 -2.31 9.07
N TYR A 485 -23.17 -1.22 8.97
CA TYR A 485 -23.29 -0.35 7.79
C TYR A 485 -22.38 0.84 7.96
N LEU A 486 -21.49 1.03 6.99
CA LEU A 486 -20.62 2.17 6.85
C LEU A 486 -21.20 3.08 5.75
N LEU A 487 -21.89 4.14 6.18
CA LEU A 487 -22.63 5.02 5.29
C LEU A 487 -21.83 6.29 5.03
N ARG A 488 -21.41 6.50 3.78
CA ARG A 488 -20.67 7.71 3.37
C ARG A 488 -21.63 8.76 2.83
N ASN A 489 -21.51 9.99 3.32
CA ASN A 489 -22.34 11.13 2.91
C ASN A 489 -23.86 10.88 3.00
N ILE A 490 -24.23 9.94 3.87
CA ILE A 490 -25.60 9.52 4.13
C ILE A 490 -25.76 9.52 5.65
N GLU A 491 -26.64 10.39 6.14
CA GLU A 491 -27.08 10.33 7.52
C GLU A 491 -28.10 9.18 7.64
N PRO A 492 -27.91 8.24 8.58
CA PRO A 492 -28.90 7.21 8.83
C PRO A 492 -30.28 7.85 9.09
N GLY A 493 -31.34 7.20 8.60
CA GLY A 493 -32.74 7.60 8.76
C GLY A 493 -33.52 6.41 9.34
N PRO A 494 -34.53 6.60 10.22
CA PRO A 494 -35.14 5.49 10.95
C PRO A 494 -35.69 4.45 9.98
N LEU A 495 -35.23 3.20 10.11
CA LEU A 495 -35.66 2.10 9.23
C LEU A 495 -36.95 1.45 9.70
N GLY A 496 -37.36 1.73 10.96
CA GLY A 496 -38.53 1.11 11.58
C GLY A 496 -38.24 -0.32 12.03
N LEU A 497 -36.97 -0.63 12.35
CA LEU A 497 -36.54 -1.96 12.80
C LEU A 497 -36.52 -2.07 14.34
N GLY A 498 -36.92 -1.02 15.05
CA GLY A 498 -37.06 -1.02 16.50
C GLY A 498 -35.72 -1.24 17.20
N ALA A 499 -35.65 -2.21 18.11
CA ALA A 499 -34.43 -2.51 18.86
C ALA A 499 -33.32 -3.16 18.02
N HIS A 500 -33.61 -3.57 16.78
CA HIS A 500 -32.60 -4.17 15.90
C HIS A 500 -31.75 -3.14 15.16
N GLU A 501 -32.13 -1.85 15.16
CA GLU A 501 -31.30 -0.78 14.59
C GLU A 501 -30.61 0.03 15.70
N GLU A 502 -29.29 0.17 15.60
CA GLU A 502 -28.49 0.95 16.51
C GLU A 502 -27.65 1.98 15.76
N TRP A 503 -27.78 3.24 16.13
CA TRP A 503 -27.02 4.33 15.52
C TRP A 503 -25.94 4.85 16.44
N PHE A 504 -24.82 5.24 15.83
CA PHE A 504 -23.66 5.75 16.55
C PHE A 504 -23.31 7.18 16.08
N PRO A 505 -24.14 8.18 16.39
CA PRO A 505 -23.87 9.58 16.02
C PRO A 505 -22.55 10.07 16.64
N ASP A 506 -22.24 9.65 17.87
CA ASP A 506 -21.00 10.02 18.57
C ASP A 506 -19.73 9.42 17.93
N GLN A 507 -19.88 8.37 17.12
CA GLN A 507 -18.78 7.77 16.35
C GLN A 507 -18.75 8.23 14.89
N SER A 508 -19.75 9.00 14.44
CA SER A 508 -19.78 9.51 13.08
C SER A 508 -18.64 10.49 12.86
N ILE A 509 -17.97 10.36 11.72
CA ILE A 509 -16.77 11.12 11.39
C ILE A 509 -17.11 12.12 10.31
N ARG A 510 -16.73 13.37 10.55
CA ARG A 510 -16.75 14.43 9.55
C ARG A 510 -15.32 14.84 9.23
N ALA A 511 -14.95 14.68 7.97
CA ALA A 511 -13.68 15.09 7.42
C ALA A 511 -13.67 16.60 7.14
N SER A 512 -12.48 17.20 7.01
CA SER A 512 -12.33 18.65 6.82
C SER A 512 -12.84 19.18 5.47
N ASP A 513 -12.92 18.32 4.46
CA ASP A 513 -13.52 18.60 3.14
C ASP A 513 -15.05 18.47 3.13
N GLY A 514 -15.65 18.10 4.27
CA GLY A 514 -17.10 17.99 4.43
C GLY A 514 -17.64 16.57 4.26
N ASP A 515 -16.82 15.61 3.81
CA ASP A 515 -17.21 14.22 3.70
C ASP A 515 -17.57 13.66 5.09
N THR A 516 -18.62 12.84 5.15
CA THR A 516 -19.12 12.24 6.39
C THR A 516 -19.17 10.73 6.27
N VAL A 517 -18.88 10.06 7.38
CA VAL A 517 -18.98 8.61 7.54
C VAL A 517 -19.79 8.34 8.80
N SER A 518 -20.95 7.73 8.62
CA SER A 518 -21.87 7.35 9.68
C SER A 518 -21.98 5.85 9.82
N PHE A 519 -22.32 5.41 11.03
CA PHE A 519 -22.34 4.01 11.39
C PHE A 519 -23.73 3.61 11.88
N LEU A 520 -24.26 2.55 11.29
CA LEU A 520 -25.50 1.89 11.68
C LEU A 520 -25.18 0.40 11.93
N ARG A 521 -25.56 -0.15 13.07
CA ARG A 521 -25.49 -1.60 13.30
C ARG A 521 -26.90 -2.18 13.24
N ILE A 522 -27.04 -3.26 12.50
CA ILE A 522 -28.28 -4.05 12.47
C ILE A 522 -28.03 -5.35 13.22
N GLN A 523 -28.86 -5.62 14.23
CA GLN A 523 -28.83 -6.86 14.99
C GLN A 523 -29.48 -8.02 14.20
N PRO A 524 -29.09 -9.28 14.47
CA PRO A 524 -29.66 -10.44 13.83
C PRO A 524 -31.18 -10.53 13.95
N PHE A 525 -31.83 -11.07 12.92
CA PHE A 525 -33.26 -11.40 12.90
C PHE A 525 -33.45 -12.91 12.86
N ASP A 526 -34.16 -13.42 13.87
CA ASP A 526 -34.67 -14.78 13.77
C ASP A 526 -35.77 -14.88 12.70
N ARG A 527 -36.14 -16.11 12.33
CA ARG A 527 -37.13 -16.34 11.28
C ARG A 527 -38.52 -15.81 11.65
N GLN A 528 -38.89 -15.89 12.93
CA GLN A 528 -40.21 -15.46 13.40
C GLN A 528 -40.33 -13.94 13.39
N GLU A 529 -39.28 -13.23 13.82
CA GLU A 529 -39.16 -11.79 13.73
C GLU A 529 -39.22 -11.33 12.27
N ALA A 530 -38.49 -12.01 11.38
CA ALA A 530 -38.50 -11.72 9.94
C ALA A 530 -39.89 -11.85 9.30
N LEU A 531 -40.69 -12.84 9.70
CA LEU A 531 -42.07 -13.04 9.22
C LEU A 531 -43.04 -11.93 9.67
N ASN A 532 -42.71 -11.16 10.72
CA ASN A 532 -43.54 -10.07 11.21
C ASN A 532 -43.29 -8.74 10.47
N LEU A 533 -42.25 -8.66 9.63
CA LEU A 533 -41.89 -7.45 8.89
C LEU A 533 -42.82 -7.13 7.70
N PRO A 534 -43.20 -8.09 6.82
CA PRO A 534 -44.12 -7.80 5.72
C PRO A 534 -45.56 -7.59 6.22
N GLN A 535 -46.29 -6.68 5.57
CA GLN A 535 -47.72 -6.50 5.83
C GLN A 535 -48.54 -7.71 5.35
N THR A 536 -48.14 -8.30 4.22
CA THR A 536 -48.75 -9.52 3.67
C THR A 536 -47.73 -10.65 3.67
N VAL A 537 -47.98 -11.69 4.45
CA VAL A 537 -47.11 -12.88 4.56
C VAL A 537 -47.47 -13.90 3.48
N ILE A 538 -46.44 -14.47 2.82
CA ILE A 538 -46.57 -15.50 1.78
C ILE A 538 -45.89 -16.79 2.23
N ASP A 539 -44.61 -16.70 2.59
CA ASP A 539 -43.75 -17.80 3.04
C ASP A 539 -43.55 -18.93 2.00
N TRP A 540 -43.21 -18.57 0.77
CA TRP A 540 -42.94 -19.52 -0.32
C TRP A 540 -41.44 -19.62 -0.62
N THR A 541 -40.89 -20.83 -0.56
CA THR A 541 -39.47 -21.09 -0.88
C THR A 541 -39.24 -21.01 -2.39
N SER A 542 -37.99 -20.84 -2.83
CA SER A 542 -37.61 -20.86 -4.25
C SER A 542 -36.52 -21.87 -4.53
N ASP A 543 -36.38 -22.25 -5.80
CA ASP A 543 -35.32 -23.14 -6.28
C ASP A 543 -33.91 -22.55 -6.10
N ALA A 544 -33.81 -21.22 -5.91
CA ALA A 544 -32.55 -20.54 -5.61
C ALA A 544 -32.11 -20.67 -4.14
N GLY A 545 -32.98 -21.18 -3.25
CA GLY A 545 -32.73 -21.23 -1.80
C GLY A 545 -33.17 -19.97 -1.03
N LEU A 546 -33.79 -18.99 -1.70
CA LEU A 546 -34.45 -17.87 -1.03
C LEU A 546 -35.95 -18.15 -0.81
N THR A 547 -36.51 -17.60 0.26
CA THR A 547 -37.95 -17.66 0.57
C THR A 547 -38.55 -16.27 0.48
N LEU A 548 -39.63 -16.13 -0.30
CA LEU A 548 -40.48 -14.93 -0.30
C LEU A 548 -41.29 -14.90 0.99
N LEU A 549 -40.81 -14.17 2.00
CA LEU A 549 -41.53 -14.04 3.26
C LEU A 549 -42.83 -13.26 3.07
N GLY A 550 -42.82 -12.25 2.20
CA GLY A 550 -43.98 -11.42 1.95
C GLY A 550 -43.66 -10.10 1.26
N TYR A 551 -44.64 -9.20 1.26
CA TYR A 551 -44.50 -7.85 0.72
C TYR A 551 -45.32 -6.81 1.52
N THR A 552 -44.97 -5.54 1.32
CA THR A 552 -45.68 -4.38 1.86
C THR A 552 -45.87 -3.37 0.73
N ILE A 553 -47.12 -2.97 0.45
CA ILE A 553 -47.39 -1.90 -0.51
C ILE A 553 -47.41 -0.58 0.25
N LEU A 554 -46.43 0.29 -0.04
CA LEU A 554 -46.25 1.57 0.66
C LEU A 554 -47.12 2.67 0.07
N THR A 555 -47.47 2.59 -1.22
CA THR A 555 -48.40 3.54 -1.87
C THR A 555 -49.85 3.04 -1.71
N PRO A 556 -50.72 3.75 -0.99
CA PRO A 556 -52.13 3.36 -0.87
C PRO A 556 -52.89 3.62 -2.18
N PRO A 557 -53.97 2.86 -2.48
CA PRO A 557 -54.86 3.15 -3.59
C PRO A 557 -55.68 4.45 -3.37
N PRO A 558 -56.26 5.05 -4.43
CA PRO A 558 -56.33 4.58 -5.81
C PRO A 558 -55.00 4.72 -6.58
N TYR A 559 -54.80 3.88 -7.60
CA TYR A 559 -53.65 3.95 -8.50
C TYR A 559 -54.06 4.58 -9.84
N GLU A 560 -53.23 5.45 -10.39
CA GLU A 560 -53.51 6.21 -11.62
C GLU A 560 -52.43 5.93 -12.67
N ALA A 561 -52.75 6.11 -13.95
CA ALA A 561 -51.76 6.06 -15.03
C ALA A 561 -50.62 7.07 -14.78
N GLU A 562 -49.38 6.71 -15.16
CA GLU A 562 -48.15 7.45 -14.81
C GLU A 562 -47.84 7.56 -13.30
N GLY A 563 -48.72 7.04 -12.44
CA GLY A 563 -48.53 6.97 -11.00
C GLY A 563 -47.39 6.04 -10.60
N SER A 564 -46.79 6.31 -9.45
CA SER A 564 -45.69 5.50 -8.89
C SER A 564 -46.14 4.72 -7.66
N ILE A 565 -46.02 3.40 -7.72
CA ILE A 565 -46.37 2.47 -6.63
C ILE A 565 -45.08 1.96 -6.00
N MET A 566 -44.91 2.23 -4.71
CA MET A 566 -43.77 1.71 -3.95
C MET A 566 -44.14 0.38 -3.29
N VAL A 567 -43.33 -0.65 -3.55
CA VAL A 567 -43.51 -1.99 -2.99
C VAL A 567 -42.23 -2.40 -2.28
N LYS A 568 -42.36 -2.92 -1.06
CA LYS A 568 -41.26 -3.55 -0.32
C LYS A 568 -41.39 -5.07 -0.39
N THR A 569 -40.35 -5.77 -0.78
CA THR A 569 -40.29 -7.25 -0.77
C THR A 569 -39.25 -7.75 0.22
N TYR A 570 -39.46 -8.97 0.73
CA TYR A 570 -38.71 -9.57 1.82
C TYR A 570 -38.29 -11.00 1.43
N TRP A 571 -37.00 -11.19 1.19
CA TRP A 571 -36.43 -12.46 0.71
C TRP A 571 -35.40 -13.00 1.68
N ARG A 572 -35.67 -14.14 2.31
CA ARG A 572 -34.77 -14.76 3.29
C ARG A 572 -34.02 -15.94 2.71
N VAL A 573 -32.71 -15.99 2.92
CA VAL A 573 -31.87 -17.13 2.55
C VAL A 573 -32.12 -18.27 3.53
N GLU A 574 -32.74 -19.35 3.05
CA GLU A 574 -33.06 -20.54 3.85
C GLU A 574 -32.26 -21.77 3.41
N ASP A 575 -31.70 -21.75 2.19
CA ASP A 575 -30.81 -22.78 1.68
C ASP A 575 -29.67 -22.17 0.83
N LEU A 576 -28.53 -22.86 0.79
CA LEU A 576 -27.33 -22.44 0.05
C LEU A 576 -26.99 -23.48 -1.02
N HIS A 577 -27.51 -23.26 -2.23
CA HIS A 577 -27.24 -24.17 -3.35
C HIS A 577 -25.72 -24.25 -3.68
N PRO A 578 -25.19 -25.41 -4.05
CA PRO A 578 -23.77 -25.57 -4.41
C PRO A 578 -23.31 -24.65 -5.55
N ASP A 579 -24.16 -24.47 -6.56
CA ASP A 579 -23.82 -23.71 -7.78
C ASP A 579 -24.02 -22.20 -7.66
N ARG A 580 -24.47 -21.71 -6.49
CA ARG A 580 -24.79 -20.28 -6.27
C ARG A 580 -23.62 -19.32 -6.49
N GLY A 581 -22.39 -19.85 -6.56
CA GLY A 581 -21.19 -19.06 -6.76
C GLY A 581 -21.20 -18.27 -8.07
N GLU A 582 -21.97 -18.72 -9.06
CA GLU A 582 -22.08 -18.09 -10.38
C GLU A 582 -23.38 -17.29 -10.57
N TRP A 583 -24.24 -17.26 -9.55
CA TRP A 583 -25.55 -16.61 -9.65
C TRP A 583 -25.51 -15.18 -9.17
N PHE A 584 -26.09 -14.28 -9.96
CA PHE A 584 -26.47 -12.94 -9.53
C PHE A 584 -27.98 -12.87 -9.49
N VAL A 585 -28.58 -13.08 -8.31
CA VAL A 585 -30.03 -13.22 -8.21
C VAL A 585 -30.68 -11.89 -7.93
N THR A 586 -31.63 -11.53 -8.77
CA THR A 586 -32.42 -10.31 -8.72
C THR A 586 -33.90 -10.68 -8.54
N PRO A 587 -34.59 -10.12 -7.54
CA PRO A 587 -36.03 -10.05 -7.57
C PRO A 587 -36.51 -9.28 -8.81
N PHE A 588 -37.73 -9.55 -9.25
CA PHE A 588 -38.40 -8.73 -10.25
C PHE A 588 -39.84 -8.48 -9.85
N ILE A 589 -40.37 -7.34 -10.28
CA ILE A 589 -41.79 -7.07 -10.28
C ILE A 589 -42.23 -6.72 -11.69
N GLN A 590 -43.12 -7.54 -12.24
CA GLN A 590 -43.69 -7.37 -13.57
C GLN A 590 -45.15 -6.92 -13.46
N ILE A 591 -45.60 -6.14 -14.43
CA ILE A 591 -47.00 -5.69 -14.52
C ILE A 591 -47.63 -6.39 -15.72
N ALA A 592 -48.75 -7.07 -15.51
CA ALA A 592 -49.54 -7.67 -16.57
C ALA A 592 -50.97 -7.12 -16.55
N ASP A 593 -51.58 -6.98 -17.74
CA ASP A 593 -52.99 -6.65 -17.88
C ASP A 593 -53.90 -7.86 -17.56
N ALA A 594 -55.21 -7.65 -17.73
CA ALA A 594 -56.22 -8.70 -17.54
C ALA A 594 -56.01 -9.91 -18.47
N ASP A 595 -55.44 -9.69 -19.66
CA ASP A 595 -55.16 -10.68 -20.71
C ASP A 595 -53.75 -11.31 -20.59
N TRP A 596 -53.04 -11.07 -19.49
CA TRP A 596 -51.67 -11.55 -19.22
C TRP A 596 -50.60 -10.99 -20.17
N GLN A 597 -50.87 -9.89 -20.86
CA GLN A 597 -49.84 -9.18 -21.61
C GLN A 597 -48.96 -8.39 -20.63
N LEU A 598 -47.65 -8.57 -20.76
CA LEU A 598 -46.67 -7.86 -19.95
C LEU A 598 -46.62 -6.40 -20.40
N LEU A 599 -46.96 -5.50 -19.49
CA LEU A 599 -46.93 -4.04 -19.70
C LEU A 599 -45.59 -3.43 -19.26
N SER A 600 -44.97 -3.97 -18.22
CA SER A 600 -43.70 -3.45 -17.69
C SER A 600 -42.95 -4.54 -16.92
N ASN A 601 -41.62 -4.45 -16.92
CA ASN A 601 -40.74 -5.29 -16.11
C ASN A 601 -39.77 -4.40 -15.35
N VAL A 602 -39.92 -4.35 -14.03
CA VAL A 602 -39.01 -3.64 -13.13
C VAL A 602 -38.08 -4.68 -12.52
N ALA A 603 -36.88 -4.80 -13.09
CA ALA A 603 -35.82 -5.58 -12.49
C ALA A 603 -35.31 -4.86 -11.24
N ALA A 604 -35.07 -5.64 -10.19
CA ALA A 604 -34.63 -5.13 -8.92
C ALA A 604 -33.10 -5.18 -8.77
N GLU A 605 -32.58 -4.49 -7.76
CA GLU A 605 -31.23 -4.78 -7.24
C GLU A 605 -31.13 -6.26 -6.85
N GLY A 606 -29.99 -6.86 -7.14
CA GLY A 606 -29.68 -8.25 -6.82
C GLY A 606 -28.43 -8.38 -5.97
N GLN A 607 -28.09 -9.61 -5.64
CA GLN A 607 -26.85 -9.91 -4.94
C GLN A 607 -26.26 -11.23 -5.41
N TRP A 608 -24.93 -11.31 -5.39
CA TRP A 608 -24.20 -12.52 -5.71
C TRP A 608 -24.43 -13.63 -4.69
N GLY A 609 -24.73 -14.85 -5.18
CA GLY A 609 -25.02 -16.01 -4.34
C GLY A 609 -23.86 -16.45 -3.44
N TYR A 610 -22.61 -16.19 -3.84
CA TYR A 610 -21.44 -16.50 -3.00
C TYR A 610 -21.36 -15.65 -1.72
N ARG A 611 -22.09 -14.52 -1.64
CA ARG A 611 -22.12 -13.63 -0.45
C ARG A 611 -23.22 -13.99 0.56
N TRP A 612 -24.11 -14.91 0.21
CA TRP A 612 -25.25 -15.25 1.07
C TRP A 612 -24.83 -16.05 2.30
N GLN A 613 -25.47 -15.75 3.43
CA GLN A 613 -25.44 -16.59 4.61
C GLN A 613 -26.85 -17.05 4.99
N ILE A 614 -26.96 -18.24 5.57
CA ILE A 614 -28.24 -18.76 6.07
C ILE A 614 -28.84 -17.78 7.08
N GLY A 615 -30.11 -17.43 6.86
CA GLY A 615 -30.87 -16.51 7.68
C GLY A 615 -30.77 -15.04 7.25
N ASP A 616 -29.89 -14.69 6.31
CA ASP A 616 -29.83 -13.35 5.75
C ASP A 616 -31.16 -12.98 5.09
N LEU A 617 -31.65 -11.78 5.37
CA LEU A 617 -32.90 -11.26 4.84
C LEU A 617 -32.62 -10.03 3.98
N TYR A 618 -32.88 -10.14 2.69
CA TYR A 618 -32.82 -9.06 1.73
C TYR A 618 -34.16 -8.34 1.70
N VAL A 619 -34.16 -7.07 2.10
CA VAL A 619 -35.32 -6.20 2.10
C VAL A 619 -35.14 -5.13 1.05
N GLN A 620 -36.10 -5.03 0.14
CA GLN A 620 -35.95 -4.15 -1.00
C GLN A 620 -37.21 -3.34 -1.28
N GLN A 621 -37.03 -2.03 -1.39
CA GLN A 621 -38.05 -1.08 -1.82
C GLN A 621 -37.86 -0.75 -3.29
N GLN A 622 -38.89 -1.02 -4.09
CA GLN A 622 -38.93 -0.75 -5.52
C GLN A 622 -40.04 0.25 -5.82
N THR A 623 -39.76 1.17 -6.74
CA THR A 623 -40.76 2.10 -7.27
C THR A 623 -41.18 1.63 -8.65
N ILE A 624 -42.46 1.31 -8.80
CA ILE A 624 -43.06 0.82 -10.02
C ILE A 624 -43.85 1.97 -10.63
N THR A 625 -43.42 2.47 -11.79
CA THR A 625 -44.17 3.48 -12.53
C THR A 625 -45.13 2.79 -13.49
N LEU A 626 -46.42 3.12 -13.38
CA LEU A 626 -47.44 2.64 -14.29
C LEU A 626 -47.28 3.33 -15.65
N PRO A 627 -47.29 2.60 -16.79
CA PRO A 627 -47.20 3.23 -18.11
C PRO A 627 -48.37 4.19 -18.38
N ASP A 628 -48.14 5.19 -19.23
CA ASP A 628 -49.15 6.16 -19.69
C ASP A 628 -50.30 5.52 -20.48
N TYR A 629 -50.03 4.37 -21.11
CA TYR A 629 -51.02 3.58 -21.85
C TYR A 629 -51.76 2.54 -21.00
N VAL A 630 -51.51 2.46 -19.69
CA VAL A 630 -52.25 1.54 -18.81
C VAL A 630 -53.73 1.93 -18.80
N GLN A 631 -54.62 0.96 -19.04
CA GLN A 631 -56.06 1.23 -19.05
C GLN A 631 -56.60 1.22 -17.61
N PRO A 632 -57.69 1.93 -17.31
CA PRO A 632 -58.42 1.73 -16.06
C PRO A 632 -58.91 0.28 -15.93
N GLY A 633 -58.81 -0.31 -14.73
CA GLY A 633 -59.26 -1.67 -14.46
C GLY A 633 -58.27 -2.54 -13.70
N GLU A 634 -58.54 -3.85 -13.66
CA GLU A 634 -57.72 -4.83 -12.94
C GLU A 634 -56.41 -5.15 -13.68
N HIS A 635 -55.31 -5.06 -12.95
CA HIS A 635 -53.96 -5.40 -13.37
C HIS A 635 -53.33 -6.34 -12.35
N ARG A 636 -52.22 -6.99 -12.73
CA ARG A 636 -51.50 -7.95 -11.87
C ARG A 636 -50.05 -7.52 -11.70
N PHE A 637 -49.57 -7.52 -10.46
CA PHE A 637 -48.14 -7.52 -10.17
C PHE A 637 -47.66 -8.95 -9.99
N LEU A 638 -46.60 -9.31 -10.71
CA LEU A 638 -45.96 -10.62 -10.64
C LEU A 638 -44.61 -10.46 -9.95
N ILE A 639 -44.45 -11.07 -8.79
CA ILE A 639 -43.24 -11.03 -7.96
C ILE A 639 -42.49 -12.35 -8.13
N GLY A 640 -41.23 -12.31 -8.56
CA GLY A 640 -40.41 -13.51 -8.70
C GLY A 640 -38.93 -13.23 -8.54
N LEU A 641 -38.11 -14.26 -8.83
CA LEU A 641 -36.65 -14.21 -8.81
C LEU A 641 -36.11 -14.67 -10.15
N SER A 642 -35.02 -14.05 -10.58
CA SER A 642 -34.27 -14.48 -11.75
C SER A 642 -32.76 -14.39 -11.52
N ASN A 643 -32.01 -15.20 -12.25
CA ASN A 643 -30.57 -15.04 -12.38
C ASN A 643 -30.31 -14.01 -13.49
N ALA A 644 -29.69 -12.88 -13.16
CA ALA A 644 -29.44 -11.81 -14.13
C ALA A 644 -28.36 -12.16 -15.16
N ILE A 645 -27.56 -13.21 -14.92
CA ILE A 645 -26.48 -13.64 -15.81
C ILE A 645 -27.03 -14.30 -17.08
N ASP A 646 -28.00 -15.21 -16.95
CA ASP A 646 -28.59 -15.98 -18.05
C ASP A 646 -30.08 -15.65 -18.30
N GLY A 647 -30.71 -14.88 -17.42
CA GLY A 647 -32.11 -14.49 -17.49
C GLY A 647 -33.08 -15.59 -17.04
N GLN A 648 -32.60 -16.68 -16.44
CA GLN A 648 -33.44 -17.78 -16.00
C GLN A 648 -34.22 -17.42 -14.74
N ASN A 649 -35.55 -17.64 -14.75
CA ASN A 649 -36.38 -17.49 -13.57
C ASN A 649 -36.25 -18.70 -12.63
N PHE A 650 -36.27 -18.44 -11.33
CA PHE A 650 -36.39 -19.47 -10.31
C PHE A 650 -37.85 -19.67 -9.95
N SER A 651 -38.28 -20.93 -9.81
CA SER A 651 -39.64 -21.23 -9.39
C SER A 651 -39.81 -20.95 -7.90
N LEU A 652 -41.02 -20.53 -7.52
CA LEU A 652 -41.50 -20.43 -6.15
C LEU A 652 -42.36 -21.65 -5.82
N ASN A 653 -42.07 -22.34 -4.73
CA ASN A 653 -42.75 -23.55 -4.30
C ASN A 653 -44.03 -23.19 -3.52
N ALA A 654 -45.14 -23.07 -4.24
CA ALA A 654 -46.46 -22.92 -3.66
C ALA A 654 -46.95 -24.24 -3.04
N PRO A 655 -47.92 -24.20 -2.11
CA PRO A 655 -48.61 -25.39 -1.62
C PRO A 655 -49.27 -26.23 -2.72
N THR A 656 -49.59 -25.61 -3.87
CA THR A 656 -50.22 -26.23 -5.04
C THR A 656 -49.23 -26.76 -6.08
N GLY A 657 -47.94 -26.44 -5.96
CA GLY A 657 -46.89 -26.78 -6.92
C GLY A 657 -45.94 -25.61 -7.20
N PRO A 658 -44.88 -25.82 -8.02
CA PRO A 658 -43.96 -24.76 -8.40
C PRO A 658 -44.65 -23.75 -9.34
N GLU A 659 -44.57 -22.48 -8.98
CA GLU A 659 -45.11 -21.34 -9.72
C GLU A 659 -43.95 -20.41 -10.14
N PRO A 660 -43.97 -19.79 -11.32
CA PRO A 660 -42.89 -18.89 -11.77
C PRO A 660 -42.85 -17.55 -11.02
N PHE A 661 -43.94 -17.17 -10.34
CA PHE A 661 -44.08 -15.91 -9.61
C PHE A 661 -45.28 -15.95 -8.64
N TRP A 662 -45.30 -15.03 -7.68
CA TRP A 662 -46.46 -14.71 -6.86
C TRP A 662 -47.25 -13.56 -7.51
N GLN A 663 -48.58 -13.62 -7.48
CA GLN A 663 -49.45 -12.61 -8.10
C GLN A 663 -50.19 -11.73 -7.08
N ILE A 664 -50.29 -10.43 -7.37
CA ILE A 664 -51.07 -9.46 -6.61
C ILE A 664 -52.01 -8.74 -7.58
N SER A 665 -53.32 -8.73 -7.28
CA SER A 665 -54.28 -7.93 -8.03
C SER A 665 -54.24 -6.47 -7.58
N ILE A 666 -54.18 -5.55 -8.54
CA ILE A 666 -54.27 -4.11 -8.32
C ILE A 666 -55.34 -3.52 -9.25
N THR A 667 -56.01 -2.45 -8.82
CA THR A 667 -57.02 -1.75 -9.64
C THR A 667 -56.52 -0.35 -9.96
N VAL A 668 -56.41 -0.04 -11.25
CA VAL A 668 -56.11 1.30 -11.76
C VAL A 668 -57.42 2.06 -11.93
N ALA A 669 -57.52 3.24 -11.34
CA ALA A 669 -58.67 4.13 -11.40
C ALA A 669 -58.82 4.76 -12.80
N GLU A 670 -60.03 5.25 -13.08
CA GLU A 670 -60.34 6.01 -14.31
C GLU A 670 -59.63 7.36 -14.40
#